data_AF-A0A060SUM6-F1
#
_entry.id   AF-A0A060SUM6-F1
#
_cell.length_a   1.000
_cell.length_b   1.000
_cell.length_c   1.000
_cell.angle_alpha   90.00
_cell.angle_beta   90.00
_cell.angle_gamma   90.00
#
_symmetry.space_group_name_H-M   'P 1'
#
loop_
_entity.id
_entity.type
_entity.pdbx_description
1 polymer ?
#
loop_
_entity_poly.entity_id
_entity_poly.type
_entity_poly.pdbx_seq_one_letter_code
_entity_poly.pdbx_strand_id
1 'polypeptide(L)'
;MAHKAIRLEIDEFVAHFLKAPGPSSTDTPPTLSFNPFKDIANAAEMLESTISALFVEAVNKHDLAPGLKMALSEKCADKGDSEGQKIDAAFFRPGLVPTDGRPHWRDQMVPVEFKAHDVANDPYDDRQPGTVDAYAQTRKQVRGQIIHYAEKIFEYQHRTSLIFLIVIGRRFRLSRWDRSGTLVTRAVDYVEHPQILCEALWYMGRLSDKALGLDPTAHRVLPGSAEHTRMLRASVAPDETPDLEHQEASLDALPAADAVFAYVRAMFKDSLDVNFPWYRLEVPHEGRMHSFLVGKRVFCAPGMAGRGTRGFVALDAEASPVRFVWLKDAWRTNYMFVAKEGDVLQELNRAEVPYVPTLVCHGDLPGQDTETPTWWERKNPLSTLHPTVPSLAPPALSSGSSSRTLVNLPSRSSHSAKRSAFEMEDSEGGNRRDDCPLRRHKHYRIVVKEVGMKLVNFQDGQQLLQIIADCICAHAEAVTKANIMHRDISGGNILILPKAVVDSDDPKPISLRWTGLLVDWELSKPLKGEAGEPRPRQPERTGTWHFMSAAVLNNHGKLLEISDELESFFHVTLYYAVRYLRSNCTNVGGFIEDYFDTYTVENGMYRCGWQKSSTVSGGVLRVDTDGTPLRFGSRLDKFFEKALQWFKAHYAVQTYQRAQASKATAKTPDLDPKQSQPIRRKISGWGKYQRLSETADADSDSDEHMSPSAEELLPPPSAAHVKDAAKLTTHDSMLRHLVKMIRVQEWPRDRVSGDNVPKNYVPKNPIGPPPITFAPSNKRARTEALEHGLAFASVGCAFFSEPPRTPPRRGTIV
;
A
#
# COMPACT_ATOMS: atom_id res chain seq x y z
N MET A 1 1.84 4.12 -5.62
CA MET A 1 1.80 4.07 -7.10
C MET A 1 2.32 5.40 -7.64
N ALA A 2 2.92 5.45 -8.83
CA ALA A 2 3.18 6.74 -9.48
C ALA A 2 1.84 7.40 -9.86
N HIS A 3 1.62 8.64 -9.42
CA HIS A 3 0.37 9.37 -9.66
C HIS A 3 0.29 9.77 -11.13
N LYS A 4 -0.38 9.00 -12.00
CA LYS A 4 -0.47 9.30 -13.43
C LYS A 4 -1.45 10.44 -13.71
N ALA A 5 -1.15 11.25 -14.73
CA ALA A 5 -2.00 12.33 -15.19
C ALA A 5 -2.57 12.06 -16.59
N ILE A 6 -3.81 12.48 -16.84
CA ILE A 6 -4.50 12.38 -18.13
C ILE A 6 -4.80 13.78 -18.63
N ARG A 7 -4.54 14.03 -19.92
CA ARG A 7 -4.83 15.33 -20.54
C ARG A 7 -6.30 15.43 -20.92
N LEU A 8 -6.92 16.55 -20.55
CA LEU A 8 -8.17 17.03 -21.13
C LEU A 8 -7.91 18.35 -21.86
N GLU A 9 -8.76 18.67 -22.82
CA GLU A 9 -8.84 20.03 -23.35
C GLU A 9 -9.65 20.90 -22.38
N ILE A 10 -9.41 22.22 -22.36
CA ILE A 10 -10.02 23.12 -21.35
C ILE A 10 -11.55 23.10 -21.41
N ASP A 11 -12.13 23.08 -22.61
CA ASP A 11 -13.57 23.04 -22.83
C ASP A 11 -14.20 21.74 -22.32
N GLU A 12 -13.52 20.60 -22.47
CA GLU A 12 -13.98 19.32 -21.92
C GLU A 12 -14.03 19.37 -20.38
N PHE A 13 -13.01 19.96 -19.76
CA PHE A 13 -12.92 20.10 -18.30
C PHE A 13 -14.02 21.03 -17.78
N VAL A 14 -14.18 22.22 -18.39
CA VAL A 14 -15.22 23.19 -18.03
C VAL A 14 -16.61 22.56 -18.20
N ALA A 15 -16.88 21.88 -19.32
CA ALA A 15 -18.17 21.24 -19.58
C ALA A 15 -18.53 20.18 -18.53
N HIS A 16 -17.60 19.29 -18.18
CA HIS A 16 -17.91 18.13 -17.33
C HIS A 16 -17.75 18.38 -15.83
N PHE A 17 -16.86 19.28 -15.41
CA PHE A 17 -16.56 19.48 -13.99
C PHE A 17 -17.00 20.84 -13.43
N LEU A 18 -17.27 21.83 -14.29
CA LEU A 18 -17.68 23.17 -13.84
C LEU A 18 -19.12 23.51 -14.28
N LYS A 19 -19.55 23.12 -15.49
CA LYS A 19 -20.92 23.32 -15.99
C LYS A 19 -21.87 22.21 -15.52
N ALA A 20 -21.55 20.95 -15.80
CA ALA A 20 -22.44 19.81 -15.53
C ALA A 20 -22.89 19.62 -14.05
N PRO A 21 -22.10 20.02 -13.01
CA PRO A 21 -22.57 19.91 -11.61
C PRO A 21 -23.43 21.08 -11.12
N GLY A 22 -23.67 22.11 -11.94
CA GLY A 22 -24.46 23.28 -11.58
C GLY A 22 -25.98 23.06 -11.73
N PRO A 23 -26.82 23.90 -11.11
CA PRO A 23 -28.24 23.95 -11.43
C PRO A 23 -28.44 24.36 -12.90
N SER A 24 -29.60 24.02 -13.48
CA SER A 24 -29.99 24.21 -14.89
C SER A 24 -30.21 25.67 -15.31
N SER A 25 -29.44 26.60 -14.74
CA SER A 25 -29.46 28.02 -15.04
C SER A 25 -28.92 28.26 -16.45
N THR A 26 -29.67 29.05 -17.22
CA THR A 26 -29.27 29.56 -18.54
C THR A 26 -28.32 30.76 -18.45
N ASP A 27 -27.86 31.11 -17.25
CA ASP A 27 -26.98 32.26 -17.03
C ASP A 27 -25.61 31.98 -17.69
N THR A 28 -25.22 32.84 -18.62
CA THR A 28 -23.87 32.86 -19.19
C THR A 28 -22.93 33.69 -18.31
N PRO A 29 -21.62 33.40 -18.27
CA PRO A 29 -20.64 34.27 -17.64
C PRO A 29 -20.73 35.71 -18.20
N PRO A 30 -20.51 36.74 -17.38
CA PRO A 30 -20.52 38.12 -17.85
C PRO A 30 -19.35 38.38 -18.81
N THR A 31 -19.66 38.89 -20.00
CA THR A 31 -18.63 39.33 -20.95
C THR A 31 -17.97 40.61 -20.45
N LEU A 32 -16.70 40.52 -20.04
CA LEU A 32 -15.91 41.68 -19.65
C LEU A 32 -15.42 42.44 -20.90
N SER A 33 -15.60 43.76 -20.91
CA SER A 33 -15.14 44.65 -22.00
C SER A 33 -13.65 45.00 -21.92
N PHE A 34 -12.93 44.44 -20.94
CA PHE A 34 -11.51 44.69 -20.67
C PHE A 34 -10.84 43.39 -20.20
N ASN A 35 -9.52 43.31 -20.35
CA ASN A 35 -8.73 42.21 -19.79
C ASN A 35 -8.42 42.48 -18.30
N PRO A 36 -8.95 41.70 -17.34
CA PRO A 36 -8.68 41.90 -15.92
C PRO A 36 -7.23 41.52 -15.53
N PHE A 37 -6.51 40.78 -16.37
CA PHE A 37 -5.14 40.33 -16.15
C PHE A 37 -4.09 41.09 -16.98
N LYS A 38 -4.47 42.22 -17.59
CA LYS A 38 -3.59 43.04 -18.45
C LYS A 38 -2.27 43.41 -17.77
N ASP A 39 -2.29 43.65 -16.46
CA ASP A 39 -1.14 44.12 -15.68
C ASP A 39 -0.11 42.99 -15.43
N ILE A 40 -0.45 41.74 -15.79
CA ILE A 40 0.42 40.55 -15.73
C ILE A 40 1.04 40.22 -17.12
N ALA A 41 0.82 41.06 -18.15
CA ALA A 41 1.32 40.80 -19.50
C ALA A 41 2.84 40.59 -19.58
N ASN A 42 3.61 41.30 -18.76
CA ASN A 42 5.07 41.18 -18.66
C ASN A 42 5.52 40.17 -17.59
N ALA A 43 4.76 39.10 -17.34
CA ALA A 43 5.07 38.08 -16.33
C ALA A 43 6.48 37.46 -16.43
N ALA A 44 7.15 37.54 -17.58
CA ALA A 44 8.54 37.12 -17.78
C ALA A 44 9.55 37.93 -16.95
N GLU A 45 9.24 39.17 -16.59
CA GLU A 45 10.09 40.09 -15.85
C GLU A 45 9.63 40.26 -14.38
N MET A 46 8.58 39.54 -13.97
CA MET A 46 7.95 39.65 -12.65
C MET A 46 8.37 38.54 -11.70
N LEU A 47 8.43 38.86 -10.41
CA LEU A 47 8.56 37.86 -9.34
C LEU A 47 7.23 37.10 -9.16
N GLU A 48 7.34 35.85 -8.69
CA GLU A 48 6.21 34.96 -8.37
C GLU A 48 5.18 35.63 -7.43
N SER A 49 5.67 36.32 -6.39
CA SER A 49 4.84 37.08 -5.44
C SER A 49 4.20 38.35 -6.01
N THR A 50 4.76 38.93 -7.08
CA THR A 50 4.12 40.03 -7.82
C THR A 50 2.97 39.51 -8.67
N ILE A 51 3.17 38.36 -9.33
CA ILE A 51 2.14 37.69 -10.13
C ILE A 51 0.98 37.22 -9.23
N SER A 52 1.27 36.59 -8.09
CA SER A 52 0.25 36.12 -7.15
C SER A 52 -0.60 37.27 -6.59
N ALA A 53 0.03 38.38 -6.17
CA ALA A 53 -0.67 39.56 -5.67
C ALA A 53 -1.59 40.20 -6.71
N LEU A 54 -1.09 40.45 -7.93
CA LEU A 54 -1.90 41.04 -9.02
C LEU A 54 -3.06 40.14 -9.44
N PHE A 55 -2.83 38.81 -9.48
CA PHE A 55 -3.87 37.84 -9.82
C PHE A 55 -4.98 37.81 -8.76
N VAL A 56 -4.62 37.77 -7.47
CA VAL A 56 -5.57 37.79 -6.35
C VAL A 56 -6.36 39.10 -6.32
N GLU A 57 -5.72 40.25 -6.58
CA GLU A 57 -6.42 41.52 -6.71
C GLU A 57 -7.45 41.46 -7.85
N ALA A 58 -7.03 41.10 -9.07
CA ALA A 58 -7.90 41.03 -10.25
C ALA A 58 -9.13 40.14 -10.03
N VAL A 59 -8.93 38.93 -9.47
CA VAL A 59 -10.01 37.99 -9.17
C VAL A 59 -11.01 38.55 -8.16
N ASN A 60 -10.54 39.13 -7.05
CA ASN A 60 -11.42 39.62 -5.99
C ASN A 60 -12.12 40.93 -6.35
N LYS A 61 -11.42 41.85 -7.02
CA LYS A 61 -11.86 43.20 -7.43
C LYS A 61 -12.93 43.17 -8.51
N HIS A 62 -12.86 42.19 -9.41
CA HIS A 62 -13.81 42.01 -10.52
C HIS A 62 -14.81 40.87 -10.27
N ASP A 63 -14.82 40.29 -9.06
CA ASP A 63 -15.68 39.19 -8.63
C ASP A 63 -15.72 38.00 -9.61
N LEU A 64 -14.55 37.62 -10.14
CA LEU A 64 -14.45 36.63 -11.23
C LEU A 64 -14.89 35.21 -10.82
N ALA A 65 -15.01 34.92 -9.53
CA ALA A 65 -15.46 33.64 -8.98
C ALA A 65 -16.59 33.86 -7.95
N PRO A 66 -17.82 34.24 -8.39
CA PRO A 66 -18.89 34.65 -7.49
C PRO A 66 -19.32 33.49 -6.58
N GLY A 67 -19.26 33.68 -5.26
CA GLY A 67 -19.47 32.62 -4.26
C GLY A 67 -18.18 32.00 -3.69
N LEU A 68 -17.02 32.44 -4.18
CA LEU A 68 -15.70 32.19 -3.61
C LEU A 68 -14.92 33.52 -3.49
N LYS A 69 -13.92 33.58 -2.61
CA LYS A 69 -12.95 34.67 -2.53
C LYS A 69 -11.54 34.10 -2.36
N MET A 70 -10.56 34.76 -2.95
CA MET A 70 -9.18 34.27 -3.01
C MET A 70 -8.31 34.97 -1.97
N ALA A 71 -7.41 34.24 -1.30
CA ALA A 71 -6.47 34.77 -0.31
C ALA A 71 -5.07 34.16 -0.47
N LEU A 72 -4.04 34.96 -0.18
CA LEU A 72 -2.63 34.55 -0.18
C LEU A 72 -2.23 33.90 1.16
N SER A 73 -1.42 32.84 1.08
CA SER A 73 -0.95 32.03 2.21
C SER A 73 0.57 31.71 2.20
N GLU A 74 1.31 32.31 1.27
CA GLU A 74 2.77 32.14 1.03
C GLU A 74 3.69 32.36 2.26
N LYS A 75 3.22 33.03 3.32
CA LYS A 75 4.09 33.58 4.39
C LYS A 75 4.34 32.60 5.53
N CYS A 76 3.30 31.94 6.04
CA CYS A 76 3.34 31.14 7.25
C CYS A 76 2.68 29.77 7.06
N ALA A 77 3.27 28.72 7.60
CA ALA A 77 2.60 27.41 7.65
C ALA A 77 1.34 27.45 8.52
N ASP A 78 0.43 26.49 8.34
CA ASP A 78 -0.79 26.43 9.15
C ASP A 78 -0.51 26.05 10.62
N LYS A 79 -1.43 26.36 11.54
CA LYS A 79 -1.28 26.00 12.96
C LYS A 79 -1.42 24.48 13.11
N GLY A 80 -0.42 23.87 13.77
CA GLY A 80 -0.37 22.41 13.97
C GLY A 80 0.16 21.61 12.76
N ASP A 81 0.52 22.27 11.65
CA ASP A 81 1.21 21.61 10.54
C ASP A 81 2.70 21.40 10.87
N SER A 82 3.06 20.16 11.20
CA SER A 82 4.44 19.75 11.51
C SER A 82 5.37 19.74 10.29
N GLU A 83 4.84 19.75 9.07
CA GLU A 83 5.62 19.69 7.83
C GLU A 83 5.87 21.08 7.23
N GLY A 84 5.31 22.13 7.85
CA GLY A 84 5.64 23.52 7.56
C GLY A 84 5.25 23.99 6.15
N GLN A 85 4.24 23.36 5.54
CA GLN A 85 3.90 23.57 4.14
C GLN A 85 3.21 24.92 3.92
N LYS A 86 3.48 25.53 2.76
CA LYS A 86 2.98 26.85 2.38
C LYS A 86 2.58 26.87 0.92
N ILE A 87 1.31 26.58 0.64
CA ILE A 87 0.74 26.87 -0.68
C ILE A 87 0.56 28.38 -0.84
N ASP A 88 0.75 28.88 -2.06
CA ASP A 88 0.77 30.33 -2.33
C ASP A 88 -0.59 31.00 -2.07
N ALA A 89 -1.69 30.36 -2.48
CA ALA A 89 -3.04 30.87 -2.30
C ALA A 89 -4.12 29.77 -2.31
N ALA A 90 -5.35 30.15 -1.96
CA ALA A 90 -6.54 29.35 -2.22
C ALA A 90 -7.80 30.20 -2.36
N PHE A 91 -8.83 29.60 -2.96
CA PHE A 91 -10.22 30.07 -2.89
C PHE A 91 -10.90 29.50 -1.64
N PHE A 92 -11.66 30.35 -0.96
CA PHE A 92 -12.43 30.05 0.24
C PHE A 92 -13.89 30.46 0.04
N ARG A 93 -14.81 29.91 0.84
CA ARG A 93 -16.15 30.49 0.99
C ARG A 93 -16.04 31.87 1.66
N PRO A 94 -16.84 32.89 1.29
CA PRO A 94 -16.66 34.26 1.78
C PRO A 94 -16.61 34.44 3.31
N GLY A 95 -17.33 33.61 4.07
CA GLY A 95 -17.30 33.62 5.54
C GLY A 95 -16.11 32.92 6.19
N LEU A 96 -15.20 32.32 5.41
CA LEU A 96 -14.05 31.51 5.86
C LEU A 96 -12.72 32.01 5.26
N VAL A 97 -12.68 33.22 4.70
CA VAL A 97 -11.45 33.80 4.12
C VAL A 97 -10.46 34.13 5.24
N PRO A 98 -9.24 33.57 5.24
CA PRO A 98 -8.27 33.84 6.28
C PRO A 98 -7.61 35.22 6.13
N THR A 99 -7.24 35.83 7.26
CA THR A 99 -6.62 37.17 7.32
C THR A 99 -5.21 37.16 7.91
N ASP A 100 -4.70 36.00 8.35
CA ASP A 100 -3.40 35.85 9.01
C ASP A 100 -2.28 35.32 8.09
N GLY A 101 -2.55 35.20 6.79
CA GLY A 101 -1.57 34.79 5.78
C GLY A 101 -1.11 33.33 5.89
N ARG A 102 -1.95 32.45 6.45
CA ARG A 102 -1.74 30.99 6.54
C ARG A 102 -2.61 30.22 5.54
N PRO A 103 -2.26 28.96 5.20
CA PRO A 103 -3.06 28.10 4.34
C PRO A 103 -4.51 27.83 4.81
N HIS A 104 -4.74 27.65 6.11
CA HIS A 104 -6.02 27.13 6.67
C HIS A 104 -6.50 25.88 5.92
N TRP A 105 -5.71 24.80 5.98
CA TRP A 105 -5.90 23.58 5.18
C TRP A 105 -7.31 22.97 5.29
N ARG A 106 -8.01 23.22 6.40
CA ARG A 106 -9.38 22.73 6.67
C ARG A 106 -10.49 23.54 5.98
N ASP A 107 -10.19 24.74 5.49
CA ASP A 107 -11.17 25.72 4.97
C ASP A 107 -10.98 26.02 3.46
N GLN A 108 -9.86 25.61 2.86
CA GLN A 108 -9.61 25.78 1.41
C GLN A 108 -10.62 25.02 0.55
N MET A 109 -11.26 25.69 -0.40
CA MET A 109 -12.16 25.08 -1.37
C MET A 109 -11.42 24.65 -2.65
N VAL A 110 -10.65 25.56 -3.24
CA VAL A 110 -9.80 25.30 -4.42
C VAL A 110 -8.40 25.88 -4.16
N PRO A 111 -7.37 25.04 -3.93
CA PRO A 111 -5.98 25.48 -3.84
C PRO A 111 -5.47 26.10 -5.14
N VAL A 112 -4.54 27.05 -4.99
CA VAL A 112 -3.85 27.70 -6.12
C VAL A 112 -2.34 27.78 -5.86
N GLU A 113 -1.55 27.20 -6.76
CA GLU A 113 -0.09 27.33 -6.77
C GLU A 113 0.31 28.30 -7.88
N PHE A 114 1.16 29.27 -7.56
CA PHE A 114 1.78 30.18 -8.53
C PHE A 114 3.20 29.73 -8.82
N LYS A 115 3.69 29.94 -10.04
CA LYS A 115 5.09 29.78 -10.37
C LYS A 115 5.56 30.90 -11.30
N ALA A 116 6.81 31.33 -11.15
CA ALA A 116 7.46 32.26 -12.06
C ALA A 116 7.39 31.76 -13.52
N HIS A 117 7.43 32.70 -14.48
CA HIS A 117 7.19 32.44 -15.90
C HIS A 117 8.36 31.68 -16.59
N ASP A 118 8.43 30.38 -16.35
CA ASP A 118 9.40 29.48 -16.96
C ASP A 118 8.72 28.17 -17.40
N VAL A 119 9.17 27.60 -18.52
CA VAL A 119 8.83 26.24 -18.93
C VAL A 119 9.42 25.18 -18.00
N ALA A 120 10.48 25.47 -17.24
CA ALA A 120 11.02 24.57 -16.21
C ALA A 120 10.06 24.38 -15.03
N ASN A 121 9.17 25.35 -14.79
CA ASN A 121 8.23 25.36 -13.67
C ASN A 121 6.86 24.72 -13.99
N ASP A 122 6.62 24.32 -15.24
CA ASP A 122 5.36 23.69 -15.65
C ASP A 122 5.38 22.18 -15.32
N PRO A 123 4.60 21.69 -14.34
CA PRO A 123 4.67 20.29 -13.88
C PRO A 123 4.23 19.25 -14.94
N TYR A 124 3.65 19.69 -16.06
CA TYR A 124 3.08 18.85 -17.11
C TYR A 124 3.59 19.22 -18.51
N ASP A 125 3.76 18.22 -19.37
CA ASP A 125 4.28 18.41 -20.73
C ASP A 125 3.17 18.20 -21.77
N ASP A 126 2.89 19.21 -22.60
CA ASP A 126 1.88 19.12 -23.66
C ASP A 126 2.46 18.68 -25.02
N ARG A 127 3.78 18.54 -25.14
CA ARG A 127 4.49 18.36 -26.42
C ARG A 127 4.23 17.02 -27.10
N GLN A 128 3.97 15.96 -26.34
CA GLN A 128 3.69 14.63 -26.87
C GLN A 128 2.20 14.26 -26.69
N PRO A 129 1.51 13.76 -27.73
CA PRO A 129 0.18 13.19 -27.56
C PRO A 129 0.20 11.96 -26.63
N GLY A 130 -0.65 11.96 -25.60
CA GLY A 130 -0.82 10.83 -24.68
C GLY A 130 0.11 10.80 -23.46
N THR A 131 1.27 11.47 -23.50
CA THR A 131 2.24 11.54 -22.39
C THR A 131 2.30 12.94 -21.77
N VAL A 132 1.58 13.11 -20.65
CA VAL A 132 1.48 14.38 -19.90
C VAL A 132 2.54 14.49 -18.80
N ASP A 133 3.10 13.35 -18.40
CA ASP A 133 4.02 13.22 -17.29
C ASP A 133 5.40 13.77 -17.67
N ALA A 134 5.78 14.93 -17.12
CA ALA A 134 7.08 15.53 -17.39
C ALA A 134 8.24 14.69 -16.81
N TYR A 135 9.24 14.38 -17.64
CA TYR A 135 10.42 13.61 -17.23
C TYR A 135 11.57 14.48 -16.66
N ALA A 136 11.56 15.80 -16.92
CA ALA A 136 12.57 16.73 -16.42
C ALA A 136 12.51 16.88 -14.89
N GLN A 137 13.68 17.00 -14.25
CA GLN A 137 13.79 16.91 -12.79
C GLN A 137 13.11 18.09 -12.06
N THR A 138 13.26 19.31 -12.57
CA THR A 138 12.59 20.51 -12.02
C THR A 138 11.07 20.37 -12.03
N ARG A 139 10.50 19.93 -13.17
CA ARG A 139 9.07 19.69 -13.33
C ARG A 139 8.55 18.58 -12.41
N LYS A 140 9.35 17.54 -12.16
CA LYS A 140 9.04 16.50 -11.16
C LYS A 140 9.01 17.04 -9.74
N GLN A 141 9.90 17.98 -9.39
CA GLN A 141 9.91 18.64 -8.07
C GLN A 141 8.63 19.47 -7.87
N VAL A 142 8.27 20.35 -8.82
CA VAL A 142 7.03 21.14 -8.78
C VAL A 142 5.79 20.23 -8.69
N ARG A 143 5.76 19.14 -9.47
CA ARG A 143 4.68 18.17 -9.39
C ARG A 143 4.62 17.46 -8.02
N GLY A 144 5.76 17.10 -7.45
CA GLY A 144 5.84 16.49 -6.12
C GLY A 144 5.28 17.41 -5.03
N GLN A 145 5.60 18.71 -5.10
CA GLN A 145 5.05 19.74 -4.23
C GLN A 145 3.51 19.85 -4.36
N ILE A 146 2.97 19.90 -5.58
CA ILE A 146 1.52 19.96 -5.82
C ILE A 146 0.80 18.68 -5.35
N ILE A 147 1.39 17.49 -5.57
CA ILE A 147 0.88 16.21 -5.03
C ILE A 147 0.78 16.29 -3.51
N HIS A 148 1.79 16.86 -2.85
CA HIS A 148 1.86 16.97 -1.40
C HIS A 148 0.83 17.96 -0.84
N TYR A 149 0.58 19.09 -1.49
CA TYR A 149 -0.51 19.99 -1.11
C TYR A 149 -1.90 19.34 -1.31
N ALA A 150 -2.09 18.60 -2.40
CA ALA A 150 -3.32 17.82 -2.58
C ALA A 150 -3.50 16.78 -1.46
N GLU A 151 -2.44 16.06 -1.08
CA GLU A 151 -2.44 15.12 0.03
C GLU A 151 -2.78 15.80 1.37
N LYS A 152 -2.20 16.97 1.67
CA LYS A 152 -2.54 17.78 2.86
C LYS A 152 -4.01 18.21 2.89
N ILE A 153 -4.61 18.55 1.75
CA ILE A 153 -6.03 18.92 1.71
C ILE A 153 -6.94 17.70 1.94
N PHE A 154 -6.60 16.53 1.38
CA PHE A 154 -7.28 15.25 1.69
C PHE A 154 -6.99 14.73 3.12
N GLU A 155 -5.92 15.20 3.74
CA GLU A 155 -5.61 14.94 5.14
C GLU A 155 -6.61 15.65 6.06
N TYR A 156 -6.74 16.98 5.89
CA TYR A 156 -7.60 17.83 6.72
C TYR A 156 -9.09 17.77 6.33
N GLN A 157 -9.43 17.40 5.09
CA GLN A 157 -10.80 17.41 4.58
C GLN A 157 -11.23 16.04 4.05
N HIS A 158 -12.48 15.65 4.32
CA HIS A 158 -13.10 14.51 3.66
C HIS A 158 -13.55 14.92 2.26
N ARG A 159 -12.89 14.37 1.23
CA ARG A 159 -13.11 14.71 -0.18
C ARG A 159 -13.26 13.46 -1.06
N THR A 160 -14.12 13.59 -2.08
CA THR A 160 -14.22 12.70 -3.23
C THR A 160 -13.26 13.10 -4.34
N SER A 161 -13.03 14.41 -4.50
CA SER A 161 -12.11 14.98 -5.48
C SER A 161 -11.60 16.36 -5.04
N LEU A 162 -10.61 16.89 -5.75
CA LEU A 162 -10.05 18.22 -5.52
C LEU A 162 -9.78 18.89 -6.87
N ILE A 163 -10.42 20.03 -7.12
CA ILE A 163 -10.02 20.94 -8.19
C ILE A 163 -8.84 21.78 -7.69
N PHE A 164 -7.82 21.97 -8.52
CA PHE A 164 -6.58 22.68 -8.18
C PHE A 164 -6.18 23.55 -9.38
N LEU A 165 -5.98 24.85 -9.17
CA LEU A 165 -5.52 25.81 -10.18
C LEU A 165 -4.00 25.98 -10.09
N ILE A 166 -3.32 25.93 -11.24
CA ILE A 166 -1.87 26.12 -11.32
C ILE A 166 -1.63 27.30 -12.25
N VAL A 167 -0.91 28.34 -11.80
CA VAL A 167 -0.59 29.55 -12.55
C VAL A 167 0.92 29.62 -12.77
N ILE A 168 1.39 29.73 -14.01
CA ILE A 168 2.81 29.69 -14.40
C ILE A 168 3.10 30.93 -15.24
N GLY A 169 3.45 32.04 -14.58
CA GLY A 169 3.40 33.37 -15.17
C GLY A 169 2.03 33.66 -15.78
N ARG A 170 2.01 34.08 -17.05
CA ARG A 170 0.80 34.36 -17.84
C ARG A 170 0.00 33.15 -18.36
N ARG A 171 0.39 31.92 -18.00
CA ARG A 171 -0.33 30.67 -18.36
C ARG A 171 -0.98 30.03 -17.14
N PHE A 172 -2.08 29.31 -17.33
CA PHE A 172 -2.71 28.51 -16.28
C PHE A 172 -3.03 27.08 -16.73
N ARG A 173 -3.20 26.18 -15.75
CA ARG A 173 -3.81 24.86 -15.91
C ARG A 173 -4.85 24.65 -14.81
N LEU A 174 -5.94 23.96 -15.14
CA LEU A 174 -6.80 23.33 -14.15
C LEU A 174 -6.43 21.86 -14.01
N SER A 175 -6.49 21.34 -12.79
CA SER A 175 -6.39 19.91 -12.54
C SER A 175 -7.47 19.45 -11.59
N ARG A 176 -7.92 18.20 -11.76
CA ARG A 176 -8.84 17.51 -10.87
C ARG A 176 -8.19 16.22 -10.38
N TRP A 177 -8.13 16.07 -9.07
CA TRP A 177 -7.51 14.94 -8.39
C TRP A 177 -8.59 14.05 -7.80
N ASP A 178 -8.46 12.74 -7.98
CA ASP A 178 -9.19 11.73 -7.20
C ASP A 178 -8.21 10.65 -6.71
N ARG A 179 -8.70 9.68 -5.93
CA ARG A 179 -7.86 8.61 -5.36
C ARG A 179 -7.27 7.63 -6.40
N SER A 180 -7.57 7.79 -7.68
CA SER A 180 -7.03 6.98 -8.77
C SER A 180 -5.97 7.72 -9.59
N GLY A 181 -6.11 9.04 -9.78
CA GLY A 181 -5.11 9.84 -10.51
C GLY A 181 -5.48 11.31 -10.69
N THR A 182 -4.82 11.97 -11.64
CA THR A 182 -5.07 13.38 -11.99
C THR A 182 -5.65 13.52 -13.40
N LEU A 183 -6.66 14.37 -13.56
CA LEU A 183 -7.05 14.96 -14.83
C LEU A 183 -6.45 16.36 -14.90
N VAL A 184 -5.85 16.75 -16.01
CA VAL A 184 -5.22 18.08 -16.14
C VAL A 184 -5.43 18.67 -17.53
N THR A 185 -5.66 19.98 -17.59
CA THR A 185 -5.81 20.70 -18.86
C THR A 185 -4.47 20.99 -19.51
N ARG A 186 -4.49 21.28 -20.82
CA ARG A 186 -3.39 22.03 -21.46
C ARG A 186 -3.12 23.36 -20.74
N ALA A 187 -1.90 23.87 -20.87
CA ALA A 187 -1.59 25.23 -20.45
C ALA A 187 -2.26 26.23 -21.40
N VAL A 188 -3.06 27.15 -20.86
CA VAL A 188 -3.75 28.21 -21.60
C VAL A 188 -3.21 29.57 -21.17
N ASP A 189 -2.99 30.47 -22.12
CA ASP A 189 -2.55 31.83 -21.83
C ASP A 189 -3.74 32.73 -21.46
N TYR A 190 -3.81 33.16 -20.20
CA TYR A 190 -4.95 33.94 -19.70
C TYR A 190 -4.79 35.45 -19.90
N VAL A 191 -3.67 35.90 -20.48
CA VAL A 191 -3.51 37.30 -20.89
C VAL A 191 -3.96 37.48 -22.34
N GLU A 192 -3.66 36.52 -23.23
CA GLU A 192 -4.18 36.49 -24.61
C GLU A 192 -5.64 36.04 -24.69
N HIS A 193 -6.07 35.11 -23.82
CA HIS A 193 -7.42 34.56 -23.83
C HIS A 193 -8.11 34.65 -22.44
N PRO A 194 -8.25 35.87 -21.86
CA PRO A 194 -8.74 36.05 -20.49
C PRO A 194 -10.14 35.48 -20.26
N GLN A 195 -11.01 35.55 -21.27
CA GLN A 195 -12.35 34.95 -21.26
C GLN A 195 -12.36 33.47 -20.84
N ILE A 196 -11.37 32.65 -21.22
CA ILE A 196 -11.35 31.22 -20.87
C ILE A 196 -11.16 31.02 -19.36
N LEU A 197 -10.25 31.78 -18.75
CA LEU A 197 -10.04 31.75 -17.30
C LEU A 197 -11.23 32.38 -16.55
N CYS A 198 -11.74 33.52 -17.03
CA CYS A 198 -12.89 34.19 -16.41
C CYS A 198 -14.14 33.29 -16.42
N GLU A 199 -14.40 32.58 -17.53
CA GLU A 199 -15.48 31.59 -17.63
C GLU A 199 -15.29 30.46 -16.61
N ALA A 200 -14.10 29.86 -16.56
CA ALA A 200 -13.82 28.77 -15.63
C ALA A 200 -13.97 29.20 -14.16
N LEU A 201 -13.42 30.36 -13.78
CA LEU A 201 -13.57 30.94 -12.44
C LEU A 201 -15.05 31.21 -12.11
N TRP A 202 -15.82 31.73 -13.07
CA TRP A 202 -17.23 32.07 -12.86
C TRP A 202 -18.08 30.83 -12.55
N TYR A 203 -17.93 29.76 -13.32
CA TYR A 203 -18.60 28.49 -13.04
C TYR A 203 -18.11 27.87 -11.71
N MET A 204 -16.80 27.89 -11.46
CA MET A 204 -16.20 27.35 -10.24
C MET A 204 -16.72 28.02 -8.96
N GLY A 205 -16.93 29.34 -8.98
CA GLY A 205 -17.53 30.08 -7.85
C GLY A 205 -18.94 29.57 -7.48
N ARG A 206 -19.74 29.23 -8.49
CA ARG A 206 -21.14 28.79 -8.38
C ARG A 206 -21.31 27.31 -8.05
N LEU A 207 -20.23 26.53 -8.00
CA LEU A 207 -20.29 25.12 -7.64
C LEU A 207 -20.70 24.93 -6.16
N SER A 208 -21.51 23.91 -5.91
CA SER A 208 -21.79 23.44 -4.55
C SER A 208 -20.55 22.80 -3.92
N ASP A 209 -20.51 22.72 -2.58
CA ASP A 209 -19.42 22.09 -1.84
C ASP A 209 -19.16 20.64 -2.31
N LYS A 210 -20.24 19.87 -2.56
CA LYS A 210 -20.17 18.52 -3.16
C LYS A 210 -19.53 18.52 -4.55
N ALA A 211 -19.86 19.50 -5.39
CA ALA A 211 -19.30 19.62 -6.74
C ALA A 211 -17.83 20.07 -6.76
N LEU A 212 -17.42 20.87 -5.76
CA LEU A 212 -16.00 21.18 -5.48
C LEU A 212 -15.24 19.98 -4.88
N GLY A 213 -15.93 18.86 -4.65
CA GLY A 213 -15.37 17.57 -4.28
C GLY A 213 -15.36 17.26 -2.79
N LEU A 214 -16.04 18.05 -1.94
CA LEU A 214 -16.26 17.67 -0.54
C LEU A 214 -17.18 16.45 -0.44
N ASP A 215 -16.90 15.57 0.52
CA ASP A 215 -17.70 14.39 0.78
C ASP A 215 -19.02 14.78 1.49
N PRO A 216 -20.20 14.58 0.86
CA PRO A 216 -21.48 14.98 1.44
C PRO A 216 -21.91 14.14 2.66
N THR A 217 -21.19 13.06 2.96
CA THR A 217 -21.42 12.15 4.10
C THR A 217 -20.47 12.43 5.29
N ALA A 218 -19.70 13.52 5.21
CA ALA A 218 -18.74 13.94 6.22
C ALA A 218 -18.98 15.41 6.60
N HIS A 219 -19.63 15.62 7.75
CA HIS A 219 -20.07 16.94 8.19
C HIS A 219 -19.11 17.48 9.24
N ARG A 220 -18.62 18.71 9.07
CA ARG A 220 -17.69 19.33 10.02
C ARG A 220 -18.41 19.66 11.33
N VAL A 221 -17.90 19.13 12.43
CA VAL A 221 -18.37 19.45 13.79
C VAL A 221 -17.81 20.83 14.17
N LEU A 222 -18.69 21.81 14.34
CA LEU A 222 -18.29 23.18 14.66
C LEU A 222 -18.10 23.37 16.18
N PRO A 223 -17.12 24.18 16.63
CA PRO A 223 -16.96 24.54 18.04
C PRO A 223 -18.25 25.10 18.64
N GLY A 224 -18.61 24.64 19.83
CA GLY A 224 -19.84 25.04 20.53
C GLY A 224 -21.12 24.35 20.07
N SER A 225 -21.09 23.52 19.02
CA SER A 225 -22.23 22.67 18.65
C SER A 225 -22.56 21.62 19.71
N ALA A 226 -23.77 21.04 19.63
CA ALA A 226 -24.17 19.93 20.49
C ALA A 226 -23.27 18.69 20.31
N GLU A 227 -22.86 18.40 19.07
CA GLU A 227 -21.91 17.32 18.73
C GLU A 227 -20.54 17.57 19.37
N HIS A 228 -19.98 18.78 19.21
CA HIS A 228 -18.71 19.18 19.84
C HIS A 228 -18.75 19.04 21.36
N THR A 229 -19.84 19.51 21.99
CA THR A 229 -20.03 19.39 23.44
C THR A 229 -20.17 17.93 23.88
N ARG A 230 -20.81 17.07 23.09
CA ARG A 230 -20.91 15.63 23.36
C ARG A 230 -19.54 14.94 23.27
N MET A 231 -18.72 15.28 22.27
CA MET A 231 -17.35 14.76 22.16
C MET A 231 -16.49 15.17 23.36
N LEU A 232 -16.54 16.44 23.77
CA LEU A 232 -15.81 16.90 24.95
C LEU A 232 -16.27 16.19 26.24
N ARG A 233 -17.57 16.01 26.46
CA ARG A 233 -18.09 15.24 27.61
C ARG A 233 -17.63 13.79 27.58
N ALA A 234 -17.68 13.12 26.42
CA ALA A 234 -17.22 11.74 26.28
C ALA A 234 -15.71 11.57 26.51
N SER A 235 -14.90 12.62 26.30
CA SER A 235 -13.45 12.58 26.54
C SER A 235 -13.04 12.49 28.03
N VAL A 236 -14.00 12.61 28.94
CA VAL A 236 -13.82 12.49 30.40
C VAL A 236 -14.61 11.28 30.89
N ALA A 237 -14.07 10.54 31.86
CA ALA A 237 -14.77 9.41 32.48
C ALA A 237 -15.91 9.93 33.39
N PRO A 238 -17.07 9.26 33.45
CA PRO A 238 -18.10 9.61 34.43
C PRO A 238 -17.64 9.32 35.86
N ASP A 239 -17.95 10.21 36.80
CA ASP A 239 -17.53 10.07 38.22
C ASP A 239 -18.09 8.79 38.88
N GLU A 240 -19.28 8.33 38.45
CA GLU A 240 -19.97 7.15 38.98
C GLU A 240 -19.47 5.81 38.40
N THR A 241 -18.84 5.83 37.23
CA THR A 241 -18.38 4.63 36.51
C THR A 241 -16.98 4.88 35.95
N PRO A 242 -15.92 4.63 36.74
CA PRO A 242 -14.55 4.85 36.29
C PRO A 242 -14.21 3.92 35.12
N ASP A 243 -13.30 4.39 34.26
CA ASP A 243 -12.76 3.57 33.17
C ASP A 243 -12.01 2.35 33.73
N LEU A 244 -12.06 1.24 33.01
CA LEU A 244 -11.27 0.06 33.33
C LEU A 244 -9.79 0.33 33.05
N GLU A 245 -8.96 0.01 34.02
CA GLU A 245 -7.55 -0.20 33.75
C GLU A 245 -7.34 -1.41 32.85
N HIS A 246 -6.26 -1.38 32.08
CA HIS A 246 -6.03 -2.38 31.04
C HIS A 246 -4.99 -3.43 31.41
N GLN A 247 -4.22 -3.25 32.49
CA GLN A 247 -3.10 -4.15 32.82
C GLN A 247 -3.62 -5.52 33.32
N GLU A 248 -2.82 -6.57 33.15
CA GLU A 248 -3.25 -7.93 33.49
C GLU A 248 -3.38 -8.11 35.02
N ALA A 249 -4.56 -8.52 35.46
CA ALA A 249 -4.93 -8.60 36.87
C ALA A 249 -6.10 -9.57 37.11
N SER A 250 -6.25 -10.05 38.34
CA SER A 250 -7.49 -10.70 38.78
C SER A 250 -8.61 -9.65 38.95
N LEU A 251 -9.83 -10.02 38.59
CA LEU A 251 -11.05 -9.21 38.68
C LEU A 251 -12.10 -9.93 39.52
N ASP A 252 -12.70 -9.24 40.49
CA ASP A 252 -13.73 -9.82 41.36
C ASP A 252 -15.04 -10.15 40.61
N ALA A 253 -15.30 -9.48 39.48
CA ALA A 253 -16.48 -9.67 38.65
C ALA A 253 -16.18 -9.43 37.16
N LEU A 254 -17.05 -9.92 36.27
CA LEU A 254 -16.98 -9.60 34.85
C LEU A 254 -17.32 -8.11 34.65
N PRO A 255 -16.53 -7.34 33.88
CA PRO A 255 -16.87 -5.97 33.56
C PRO A 255 -18.18 -5.87 32.76
N ALA A 256 -18.88 -4.74 32.91
CA ALA A 256 -20.09 -4.45 32.14
C ALA A 256 -19.81 -4.42 30.63
N ALA A 257 -20.80 -4.78 29.81
CA ALA A 257 -20.63 -4.95 28.36
C ALA A 257 -20.34 -3.64 27.59
N ASP A 258 -20.61 -2.50 28.24
CA ASP A 258 -20.42 -1.12 27.85
C ASP A 258 -19.24 -0.43 28.56
N ALA A 259 -18.52 -1.15 29.44
CA ALA A 259 -17.37 -0.61 30.16
C ALA A 259 -16.26 -0.17 29.19
N VAL A 260 -15.69 1.01 29.44
CA VAL A 260 -14.66 1.64 28.60
C VAL A 260 -13.29 1.45 29.27
N PHE A 261 -12.28 1.02 28.51
CA PHE A 261 -10.91 1.03 29.00
C PHE A 261 -10.29 2.43 28.94
N ALA A 262 -9.50 2.80 29.95
CA ALA A 262 -8.90 4.11 30.08
C ALA A 262 -8.05 4.52 28.86
N TYR A 263 -7.36 3.56 28.24
CA TYR A 263 -6.58 3.81 27.01
C TYR A 263 -7.48 4.17 25.81
N VAL A 264 -8.70 3.65 25.70
CA VAL A 264 -9.63 3.98 24.62
C VAL A 264 -10.13 5.41 24.76
N ARG A 265 -10.49 5.82 25.99
CA ARG A 265 -10.89 7.20 26.26
C ARG A 265 -9.72 8.17 26.09
N ALA A 266 -8.51 7.79 26.50
CA ALA A 266 -7.29 8.56 26.25
C ALA A 266 -7.04 8.74 24.74
N MET A 267 -7.11 7.67 23.93
CA MET A 267 -6.98 7.76 22.47
C MET A 267 -8.05 8.65 21.83
N PHE A 268 -9.30 8.60 22.31
CA PHE A 268 -10.35 9.51 21.85
C PHE A 268 -10.07 10.96 22.24
N LYS A 269 -9.67 11.21 23.49
CA LYS A 269 -9.30 12.54 23.99
C LYS A 269 -8.11 13.14 23.23
N ASP A 270 -7.07 12.36 22.97
CA ASP A 270 -5.90 12.77 22.18
C ASP A 270 -6.26 13.07 20.72
N SER A 271 -7.34 12.47 20.20
CA SER A 271 -7.88 12.82 18.88
C SER A 271 -8.54 14.21 18.82
N LEU A 272 -8.92 14.80 19.97
CA LEU A 272 -9.60 16.09 20.05
C LEU A 272 -8.63 17.29 19.93
N ASP A 273 -7.70 17.22 18.98
CA ASP A 273 -6.78 18.30 18.63
C ASP A 273 -7.56 19.50 18.06
N VAL A 274 -7.47 20.65 18.72
CA VAL A 274 -8.12 21.90 18.30
C VAL A 274 -7.53 22.47 16.99
N ASN A 275 -6.29 22.10 16.66
CA ASN A 275 -5.63 22.46 15.41
C ASN A 275 -6.06 21.55 14.24
N PHE A 276 -6.95 20.60 14.48
CA PHE A 276 -7.50 19.71 13.47
C PHE A 276 -9.04 19.81 13.41
N PRO A 277 -9.68 19.75 12.22
CA PRO A 277 -11.14 19.70 12.12
C PRO A 277 -11.70 18.35 12.61
N TRP A 278 -12.84 18.40 13.31
CA TRP A 278 -13.59 17.22 13.76
C TRP A 278 -14.79 17.00 12.84
N TYR A 279 -15.28 15.77 12.73
CA TYR A 279 -16.32 15.40 11.77
C TYR A 279 -17.37 14.46 12.37
N ARG A 280 -18.62 14.58 11.90
CA ARG A 280 -19.62 13.52 11.91
C ARG A 280 -19.52 12.79 10.57
N LEU A 281 -19.16 11.51 10.61
CA LEU A 281 -19.10 10.63 9.45
C LEU A 281 -20.31 9.71 9.43
N GLU A 282 -20.93 9.60 8.27
CA GLU A 282 -22.04 8.67 8.02
C GLU A 282 -21.52 7.36 7.42
N VAL A 283 -22.08 6.24 7.86
CA VAL A 283 -21.75 4.88 7.43
C VAL A 283 -23.03 4.12 7.10
N PRO A 284 -23.13 3.41 5.95
CA PRO A 284 -24.31 2.63 5.63
C PRO A 284 -24.56 1.51 6.65
N HIS A 285 -25.82 1.35 7.06
CA HIS A 285 -26.26 0.31 7.98
C HIS A 285 -27.76 0.03 7.73
N GLU A 286 -28.11 -1.21 7.37
CA GLU A 286 -29.52 -1.66 7.25
C GLU A 286 -30.44 -0.73 6.43
N GLY A 287 -29.92 -0.14 5.36
CA GLY A 287 -30.67 0.78 4.49
C GLY A 287 -30.74 2.24 4.96
N ARG A 288 -30.22 2.55 6.16
CA ARG A 288 -30.03 3.92 6.67
C ARG A 288 -28.54 4.31 6.73
N MET A 289 -28.27 5.56 7.05
CA MET A 289 -26.95 6.06 7.41
C MET A 289 -26.85 6.15 8.93
N HIS A 290 -25.87 5.47 9.54
CA HIS A 290 -25.55 5.59 10.97
C HIS A 290 -24.43 6.61 11.16
N SER A 291 -24.53 7.45 12.18
CA SER A 291 -23.59 8.56 12.41
C SER A 291 -22.56 8.27 13.51
N PHE A 292 -21.31 8.68 13.24
CA PHE A 292 -20.19 8.57 14.18
C PHE A 292 -19.42 9.89 14.26
N LEU A 293 -19.05 10.31 15.47
CA LEU A 293 -18.28 11.53 15.72
C LEU A 293 -16.79 11.18 15.87
N VAL A 294 -15.93 11.85 15.09
CA VAL A 294 -14.48 11.61 15.05
C VAL A 294 -13.69 12.91 15.18
N GLY A 295 -12.59 12.85 15.94
CA GLY A 295 -11.56 13.90 15.95
C GLY A 295 -10.52 13.68 14.85
N LYS A 296 -9.29 14.07 15.14
CA LYS A 296 -8.10 13.78 14.34
C LYS A 296 -7.93 12.26 14.18
N ARG A 297 -7.80 11.82 12.92
CA ARG A 297 -7.45 10.44 12.57
C ARG A 297 -6.24 9.95 13.36
N VAL A 298 -6.30 8.74 13.87
CA VAL A 298 -5.16 8.11 14.56
C VAL A 298 -4.23 7.44 13.54
N PHE A 299 -4.76 6.99 12.39
CA PHE A 299 -3.99 6.52 11.24
C PHE A 299 -4.33 7.30 9.96
N CYS A 300 -3.33 7.44 9.09
CA CYS A 300 -3.51 7.83 7.69
C CYS A 300 -2.45 7.12 6.84
N ALA A 301 -2.87 6.40 5.81
CA ALA A 301 -1.96 5.91 4.78
C ALA A 301 -1.41 7.09 3.95
N PRO A 302 -0.09 7.16 3.70
CA PRO A 302 0.51 8.23 2.92
C PRO A 302 0.23 8.09 1.42
N GLY A 303 0.32 9.20 0.70
CA GLY A 303 0.14 9.31 -0.74
C GLY A 303 -1.27 9.72 -1.17
N MET A 304 -1.34 10.56 -2.20
CA MET A 304 -2.61 10.99 -2.79
C MET A 304 -3.36 9.85 -3.52
N ALA A 305 -2.70 9.08 -4.39
CA ALA A 305 -3.33 8.00 -5.16
C ALA A 305 -3.22 6.62 -4.47
N GLY A 306 -4.33 5.87 -4.49
CA GLY A 306 -4.50 4.58 -3.84
C GLY A 306 -5.62 4.63 -2.80
N ARG A 307 -5.54 3.77 -1.79
CA ARG A 307 -6.64 3.54 -0.85
C ARG A 307 -6.89 4.68 0.14
N GLY A 308 -5.91 5.53 0.41
CA GLY A 308 -6.07 6.70 1.28
C GLY A 308 -6.63 6.37 2.67
N THR A 309 -6.35 5.17 3.20
CA THR A 309 -6.97 4.60 4.39
C THR A 309 -6.75 5.48 5.62
N ARG A 310 -7.83 5.82 6.32
CA ARG A 310 -7.84 6.57 7.58
C ARG A 310 -8.48 5.73 8.68
N GLY A 311 -7.94 5.81 9.89
CA GLY A 311 -8.42 5.07 11.06
C GLY A 311 -8.69 6.01 12.23
N PHE A 312 -9.84 5.84 12.88
CA PHE A 312 -10.34 6.72 13.94
C PHE A 312 -10.84 5.92 15.14
N VAL A 313 -10.53 6.39 16.36
CA VAL A 313 -11.41 6.10 17.50
C VAL A 313 -12.61 7.03 17.36
N ALA A 314 -13.78 6.43 17.22
CA ALA A 314 -15.02 7.14 16.96
C ALA A 314 -15.99 6.97 18.12
N LEU A 315 -16.79 8.01 18.35
CA LEU A 315 -17.92 7.99 19.28
C LEU A 315 -19.20 7.75 18.48
N ASP A 316 -19.99 6.76 18.87
CA ASP A 316 -21.32 6.55 18.29
C ASP A 316 -22.24 7.73 18.63
N ALA A 317 -22.80 8.37 17.60
CA ALA A 317 -23.64 9.57 17.77
C ALA A 317 -25.04 9.26 18.30
N GLU A 318 -25.48 8.00 18.26
CA GLU A 318 -26.82 7.57 18.68
C GLU A 318 -26.78 6.77 20.00
N ALA A 319 -25.66 6.11 20.31
CA ALA A 319 -25.57 5.25 21.50
C ALA A 319 -25.72 6.00 22.84
N SER A 320 -26.54 5.42 23.71
CA SER A 320 -26.63 5.69 25.15
C SER A 320 -26.78 4.33 25.85
N PRO A 321 -25.85 3.90 26.72
CA PRO A 321 -24.65 4.59 27.20
C PRO A 321 -23.61 4.88 26.10
N VAL A 322 -22.57 5.66 26.46
CA VAL A 322 -21.50 6.08 25.56
C VAL A 322 -20.75 4.87 25.00
N ARG A 323 -20.67 4.77 23.66
CA ARG A 323 -19.97 3.69 22.96
C ARG A 323 -18.85 4.23 22.09
N PHE A 324 -17.61 3.84 22.40
CA PHE A 324 -16.46 4.02 21.50
C PHE A 324 -16.34 2.81 20.57
N VAL A 325 -15.92 3.07 19.33
CA VAL A 325 -15.75 2.08 18.26
C VAL A 325 -14.53 2.45 17.41
N TRP A 326 -14.03 1.50 16.62
CA TRP A 326 -13.00 1.78 15.61
C TRP A 326 -13.65 1.97 14.24
N LEU A 327 -13.41 3.11 13.60
CA LEU A 327 -13.89 3.44 12.25
C LEU A 327 -12.72 3.50 11.27
N LYS A 328 -12.83 2.72 10.18
CA LYS A 328 -11.91 2.73 9.04
C LYS A 328 -12.62 3.33 7.82
N ASP A 329 -12.01 4.32 7.21
CA ASP A 329 -12.47 5.07 6.03
C ASP A 329 -11.44 4.87 4.92
N ALA A 330 -11.84 4.31 3.78
CA ALA A 330 -10.91 3.88 2.74
C ALA A 330 -11.52 3.86 1.33
N TRP A 331 -10.69 4.00 0.32
CA TRP A 331 -11.05 3.86 -1.08
C TRP A 331 -10.72 2.45 -1.55
N ARG A 332 -11.67 1.52 -1.43
CA ARG A 332 -11.46 0.13 -1.84
C ARG A 332 -11.46 0.01 -3.36
N THR A 333 -10.80 -1.02 -3.90
CA THR A 333 -10.81 -1.29 -5.34
C THR A 333 -12.22 -1.70 -5.80
N ASN A 334 -12.77 -1.01 -6.79
CA ASN A 334 -14.13 -1.25 -7.29
C ASN A 334 -14.12 -2.23 -8.47
N TYR A 335 -14.19 -3.54 -8.16
CA TYR A 335 -14.42 -4.60 -9.13
C TYR A 335 -15.52 -5.55 -8.66
N MET A 336 -16.34 -6.04 -9.61
CA MET A 336 -17.51 -6.93 -9.43
C MET A 336 -17.33 -8.15 -8.51
N PHE A 337 -16.08 -8.57 -8.25
CA PHE A 337 -15.75 -9.82 -7.57
C PHE A 337 -14.71 -9.64 -6.46
N VAL A 338 -14.66 -8.44 -5.86
CA VAL A 338 -13.89 -8.15 -4.64
C VAL A 338 -14.89 -7.96 -3.50
N ALA A 339 -14.93 -8.93 -2.58
CA ALA A 339 -15.76 -8.87 -1.37
C ALA A 339 -15.40 -7.63 -0.54
N LYS A 340 -16.36 -7.08 0.21
CA LYS A 340 -16.06 -6.01 1.16
C LYS A 340 -15.56 -6.65 2.45
N GLU A 341 -14.61 -6.00 3.11
CA GLU A 341 -14.07 -6.42 4.40
C GLU A 341 -15.17 -6.71 5.45
N GLY A 342 -16.25 -5.93 5.44
CA GLY A 342 -17.38 -6.14 6.35
C GLY A 342 -18.29 -7.29 5.95
N ASP A 343 -18.38 -7.65 4.66
CA ASP A 343 -19.09 -8.87 4.24
C ASP A 343 -18.36 -10.10 4.84
N VAL A 344 -17.02 -10.09 4.74
CA VAL A 344 -16.12 -11.12 5.31
C VAL A 344 -16.18 -11.16 6.84
N LEU A 345 -16.08 -10.01 7.53
CA LEU A 345 -16.20 -9.97 8.99
C LEU A 345 -17.59 -10.43 9.46
N GLN A 346 -18.67 -10.13 8.72
CA GLN A 346 -19.99 -10.62 9.03
C GLN A 346 -20.08 -12.16 8.93
N GLU A 347 -19.41 -12.76 7.94
CA GLU A 347 -19.30 -14.22 7.80
C GLU A 347 -18.50 -14.83 8.97
N LEU A 348 -17.33 -14.28 9.29
CA LEU A 348 -16.49 -14.73 10.40
C LEU A 348 -17.19 -14.60 11.76
N ASN A 349 -17.93 -13.50 11.99
CA ASN A 349 -18.71 -13.31 13.22
C ASN A 349 -19.89 -14.30 13.29
N ARG A 350 -20.59 -14.58 12.18
CA ARG A 350 -21.65 -15.61 12.13
C ARG A 350 -21.13 -17.02 12.37
N ALA A 351 -19.90 -17.30 11.93
CA ALA A 351 -19.20 -18.56 12.18
C ALA A 351 -18.58 -18.65 13.58
N GLU A 352 -18.80 -17.64 14.45
CA GLU A 352 -18.24 -17.56 15.81
C GLU A 352 -16.71 -17.77 15.83
N VAL A 353 -16.01 -17.17 14.85
CA VAL A 353 -14.55 -17.16 14.82
C VAL A 353 -14.04 -16.22 15.94
N PRO A 354 -13.17 -16.68 16.85
CA PRO A 354 -12.64 -15.85 17.93
C PRO A 354 -11.51 -14.94 17.43
N TYR A 355 -11.16 -13.94 18.25
CA TYR A 355 -10.02 -13.04 18.02
C TYR A 355 -10.04 -12.27 16.68
N VAL A 356 -11.23 -12.06 16.10
CA VAL A 356 -11.49 -11.14 14.99
C VAL A 356 -12.42 -10.01 15.46
N PRO A 357 -12.41 -8.82 14.82
CA PRO A 357 -13.32 -7.73 15.17
C PRO A 357 -14.80 -8.10 15.05
N THR A 358 -15.61 -7.55 15.96
CA THR A 358 -17.07 -7.59 15.89
C THR A 358 -17.54 -6.45 14.98
N LEU A 359 -18.16 -6.79 13.85
CA LEU A 359 -18.74 -5.82 12.92
C LEU A 359 -19.91 -5.05 13.57
N VAL A 360 -19.92 -3.73 13.42
CA VAL A 360 -21.05 -2.86 13.80
C VAL A 360 -21.85 -2.48 12.54
N CYS A 361 -21.18 -1.84 11.58
CA CYS A 361 -21.78 -1.47 10.30
C CYS A 361 -20.71 -1.19 9.23
N HIS A 362 -21.09 -1.24 7.95
CA HIS A 362 -20.19 -0.96 6.85
C HIS A 362 -20.94 -0.73 5.53
N GLY A 363 -20.28 -0.09 4.57
CA GLY A 363 -20.78 -0.07 3.20
C GLY A 363 -19.99 0.82 2.25
N ASP A 364 -20.28 0.65 0.96
CA ASP A 364 -19.86 1.58 -0.08
C ASP A 364 -20.69 2.86 0.03
N LEU A 365 -20.06 4.03 -0.03
CA LEU A 365 -20.77 5.30 0.04
C LEU A 365 -21.47 5.61 -1.31
N PRO A 366 -22.76 5.99 -1.32
CA PRO A 366 -23.52 6.19 -2.55
C PRO A 366 -22.92 7.28 -3.47
N GLY A 367 -22.66 6.91 -4.73
CA GLY A 367 -22.17 7.84 -5.75
C GLY A 367 -20.75 8.36 -5.54
N GLN A 368 -19.92 7.65 -4.77
CA GLN A 368 -18.53 8.03 -4.48
C GLN A 368 -17.53 7.09 -5.14
N ASP A 369 -17.47 7.16 -6.46
CA ASP A 369 -16.60 6.37 -7.33
C ASP A 369 -15.56 7.28 -8.01
N THR A 370 -14.33 6.80 -8.23
CA THR A 370 -13.29 7.58 -8.92
C THR A 370 -13.55 7.64 -10.43
N GLU A 371 -13.35 8.81 -11.04
CA GLU A 371 -13.68 9.06 -12.45
C GLU A 371 -12.46 9.02 -13.37
N THR A 372 -11.27 9.28 -12.84
CA THR A 372 -10.04 9.35 -13.66
C THR A 372 -9.80 8.11 -14.54
N PRO A 373 -10.05 6.85 -14.09
CA PRO A 373 -9.98 5.68 -14.96
C PRO A 373 -10.96 5.72 -16.14
N THR A 374 -12.20 6.17 -15.93
CA THR A 374 -13.21 6.32 -17.00
C THR A 374 -12.73 7.29 -18.09
N TRP A 375 -12.06 8.37 -17.69
CA TRP A 375 -11.49 9.33 -18.63
C TRP A 375 -10.29 8.77 -19.39
N TRP A 376 -9.50 7.90 -18.77
CA TRP A 376 -8.43 7.18 -19.47
C TRP A 376 -9.00 6.29 -20.57
N GLU A 377 -10.03 5.51 -20.24
CA GLU A 377 -10.69 4.59 -21.16
C GLU A 377 -11.29 5.34 -22.37
N ARG A 378 -11.90 6.51 -22.14
CA ARG A 378 -12.44 7.40 -23.20
C ARG A 378 -11.36 7.96 -24.13
N LYS A 379 -10.19 8.35 -23.58
CA LYS A 379 -9.09 8.93 -24.38
C LYS A 379 -8.27 7.89 -25.15
N ASN A 380 -8.41 6.61 -24.80
CA ASN A 380 -7.70 5.50 -25.43
C ASN A 380 -8.70 4.45 -25.94
N PRO A 381 -9.67 4.76 -26.81
CA PRO A 381 -10.69 3.78 -27.22
C PRO A 381 -10.06 2.52 -27.82
N LEU A 382 -10.65 1.34 -27.55
CA LEU A 382 -10.24 0.11 -28.22
C LEU A 382 -10.46 0.28 -29.73
N SER A 383 -9.48 -0.10 -30.54
CA SER A 383 -9.67 -0.18 -32.00
C SER A 383 -10.73 -1.22 -32.31
N THR A 384 -11.95 -0.77 -32.61
CA THR A 384 -13.00 -1.63 -33.14
C THR A 384 -12.54 -2.22 -34.46
N LEU A 385 -12.42 -3.55 -34.53
CA LEU A 385 -12.45 -4.26 -35.80
C LEU A 385 -13.72 -3.83 -36.53
N HIS A 386 -13.57 -3.13 -37.66
CA HIS A 386 -14.70 -2.74 -38.49
C HIS A 386 -15.50 -3.99 -38.87
N PRO A 387 -16.82 -4.04 -38.61
CA PRO A 387 -17.67 -5.04 -39.26
C PRO A 387 -17.65 -4.72 -40.75
N THR A 388 -17.05 -5.62 -41.53
CA THR A 388 -16.87 -5.45 -42.98
C THR A 388 -18.24 -5.56 -43.66
N VAL A 389 -18.90 -4.43 -43.89
CA VAL A 389 -20.07 -4.36 -44.77
C VAL A 389 -19.60 -4.68 -46.19
N PRO A 390 -20.14 -5.69 -46.88
CA PRO A 390 -19.72 -6.01 -48.24
C PRO A 390 -20.22 -4.94 -49.22
N SER A 391 -19.37 -3.98 -49.57
CA SER A 391 -19.67 -2.99 -50.61
C SER A 391 -19.43 -3.58 -51.99
N LEU A 392 -20.50 -3.73 -52.78
CA LEU A 392 -20.45 -4.16 -54.18
C LEU A 392 -20.01 -2.99 -55.08
N ALA A 393 -18.77 -3.03 -55.58
CA ALA A 393 -18.32 -2.19 -56.69
C ALA A 393 -17.35 -2.97 -57.62
N PRO A 394 -17.43 -2.86 -58.96
CA PRO A 394 -16.69 -3.72 -59.89
C PRO A 394 -15.26 -3.23 -60.22
N PRO A 395 -14.40 -4.09 -60.81
CA PRO A 395 -12.97 -3.83 -60.95
C PRO A 395 -12.50 -3.38 -62.36
N ALA A 396 -11.43 -2.57 -62.39
CA ALA A 396 -10.44 -2.48 -63.49
C ALA A 396 -9.10 -1.94 -62.88
N LEU A 397 -7.90 -2.51 -63.06
CA LEU A 397 -7.15 -2.95 -64.27
C LEU A 397 -6.77 -1.73 -65.13
N SER A 398 -5.52 -1.50 -65.56
CA SER A 398 -4.25 -2.29 -65.60
C SER A 398 -3.03 -1.30 -65.50
N SER A 399 -1.73 -1.61 -65.64
CA SER A 399 -1.02 -2.51 -66.57
C SER A 399 0.48 -2.73 -66.22
N GLY A 400 1.02 -3.93 -66.54
CA GLY A 400 2.46 -4.24 -66.81
C GLY A 400 3.49 -4.14 -65.66
N SER A 401 4.63 -4.86 -65.66
CA SER A 401 5.09 -6.00 -66.48
C SER A 401 6.32 -6.70 -65.84
N SER A 402 6.48 -8.01 -66.08
CA SER A 402 7.68 -8.88 -65.98
C SER A 402 8.77 -8.76 -64.87
N SER A 403 8.83 -9.85 -64.09
CA SER A 403 9.96 -10.80 -63.95
C SER A 403 11.40 -10.38 -63.55
N ARG A 404 11.81 -10.93 -62.39
CA ARG A 404 13.06 -11.69 -62.10
C ARG A 404 14.43 -10.99 -62.06
N THR A 405 14.99 -10.93 -60.82
CA THR A 405 16.28 -11.54 -60.37
C THR A 405 17.17 -10.60 -59.52
N LEU A 406 17.26 -10.89 -58.20
CA LEU A 406 18.33 -10.47 -57.23
C LEU A 406 18.56 -8.93 -57.06
N VAL A 407 19.06 -8.37 -55.95
CA VAL A 407 19.98 -8.82 -54.90
C VAL A 407 19.56 -8.23 -53.52
N ASN A 408 19.92 -8.93 -52.44
CA ASN A 408 19.85 -8.56 -51.01
C ASN A 408 19.62 -7.08 -50.62
N LEU A 409 18.60 -6.86 -49.76
CA LEU A 409 18.70 -5.92 -48.62
C LEU A 409 18.72 -6.72 -47.30
N PRO A 410 19.31 -6.19 -46.22
CA PRO A 410 19.39 -6.89 -44.94
C PRO A 410 18.00 -7.14 -44.35
N SER A 411 17.80 -8.34 -43.79
CA SER A 411 16.61 -8.64 -43.01
C SER A 411 16.47 -7.66 -41.85
N ARG A 412 15.34 -6.94 -41.79
CA ARG A 412 14.89 -6.34 -40.54
C ARG A 412 14.74 -7.47 -39.53
N SER A 413 15.68 -7.58 -38.59
CA SER A 413 15.52 -8.45 -37.44
C SER A 413 14.27 -7.99 -36.69
N SER A 414 13.23 -8.82 -36.72
CA SER A 414 12.07 -8.67 -35.87
C SER A 414 12.54 -8.76 -34.42
N HIS A 415 12.79 -7.62 -33.80
CA HIS A 415 12.84 -7.53 -32.35
C HIS A 415 11.43 -7.80 -31.83
N SER A 416 11.14 -9.09 -31.67
CA SER A 416 10.08 -9.56 -30.80
C SER A 416 10.34 -8.94 -29.43
N ALA A 417 9.56 -7.92 -29.09
CA ALA A 417 9.52 -7.40 -27.74
C ALA A 417 9.15 -8.58 -26.83
N LYS A 418 10.11 -9.04 -26.02
CA LYS A 418 9.86 -10.08 -25.02
C LYS A 418 8.84 -9.52 -24.05
N ARG A 419 7.59 -9.98 -24.17
CA ARG A 419 6.50 -9.62 -23.28
C ARG A 419 6.89 -9.96 -21.85
N SER A 420 6.65 -9.01 -20.95
CA SER A 420 6.65 -9.28 -19.51
C SER A 420 5.49 -10.23 -19.21
N ALA A 421 5.63 -11.10 -18.21
CA ALA A 421 4.56 -12.00 -17.73
C ALA A 421 3.42 -11.26 -16.97
N PHE A 422 3.17 -10.01 -17.37
CA PHE A 422 2.11 -9.11 -16.92
C PHE A 422 0.99 -8.99 -17.98
N GLU A 423 1.18 -9.56 -19.17
CA GLU A 423 0.30 -9.41 -20.34
C GLU A 423 -0.13 -10.78 -20.90
N MET A 424 -1.08 -11.46 -20.26
CA MET A 424 -1.85 -12.53 -20.91
C MET A 424 -3.15 -12.88 -20.16
N GLU A 425 -4.28 -12.62 -20.85
CA GLU A 425 -5.62 -13.23 -20.70
C GLU A 425 -6.38 -13.04 -19.35
N ASP A 426 -7.72 -12.90 -19.31
CA ASP A 426 -8.70 -13.24 -20.34
C ASP A 426 -9.99 -12.36 -20.35
N SER A 427 -10.79 -12.54 -21.40
CA SER A 427 -11.94 -11.72 -21.80
C SER A 427 -13.27 -12.03 -21.08
N GLU A 428 -14.31 -11.24 -21.40
CA GLU A 428 -15.72 -11.37 -20.95
C GLU A 428 -16.00 -11.03 -19.46
N GLY A 429 -16.04 -9.73 -19.15
CA GLY A 429 -16.27 -9.25 -17.77
C GLY A 429 -16.76 -7.81 -17.59
N GLY A 430 -17.29 -7.17 -18.64
CA GLY A 430 -18.19 -6.00 -18.56
C GLY A 430 -17.72 -4.64 -17.99
N ASN A 431 -16.65 -4.55 -17.19
CA ASN A 431 -16.29 -3.27 -16.54
C ASN A 431 -14.80 -3.08 -16.19
N ARG A 432 -13.90 -3.76 -16.90
CA ARG A 432 -12.45 -3.62 -16.70
C ARG A 432 -11.73 -3.70 -18.05
N ARG A 433 -10.81 -2.77 -18.25
CA ARG A 433 -9.89 -2.72 -19.38
C ARG A 433 -8.48 -2.99 -18.87
N ASP A 434 -7.91 -4.13 -19.21
CA ASP A 434 -6.61 -4.55 -18.65
C ASP A 434 -5.42 -3.74 -19.16
N ASP A 435 -5.61 -2.96 -20.23
CA ASP A 435 -4.64 -1.96 -20.68
C ASP A 435 -4.68 -0.66 -19.85
N CYS A 436 -5.70 -0.45 -19.02
CA CYS A 436 -5.81 0.73 -18.16
C CYS A 436 -4.84 0.65 -16.96
N PRO A 437 -3.85 1.55 -16.85
CA PRO A 437 -2.87 1.52 -15.77
C PRO A 437 -3.40 2.13 -14.46
N LEU A 438 -4.68 2.52 -14.41
CA LEU A 438 -5.32 3.19 -13.29
C LEU A 438 -6.35 2.26 -12.64
N ARG A 439 -6.24 2.09 -11.32
CA ARG A 439 -7.22 1.31 -10.56
C ARG A 439 -8.49 2.12 -10.37
N ARG A 440 -9.66 1.49 -10.54
CA ARG A 440 -10.95 2.07 -10.17
C ARG A 440 -11.17 1.86 -8.67
N HIS A 441 -11.54 2.92 -7.95
CA HIS A 441 -11.82 2.84 -6.52
C HIS A 441 -13.22 3.36 -6.20
N LYS A 442 -13.78 2.90 -5.08
CA LYS A 442 -15.03 3.34 -4.49
C LYS A 442 -14.83 3.63 -3.00
N HIS A 443 -15.40 4.73 -2.53
CA HIS A 443 -15.29 5.13 -1.13
C HIS A 443 -16.11 4.19 -0.24
N TYR A 444 -15.51 3.71 0.83
CA TYR A 444 -16.02 2.66 1.69
C TYR A 444 -15.70 2.97 3.16
N ARG A 445 -16.66 2.70 4.05
CA ARG A 445 -16.46 2.79 5.50
C ARG A 445 -16.84 1.48 6.18
N ILE A 446 -16.14 1.17 7.26
CA ILE A 446 -16.44 0.07 8.16
C ILE A 446 -16.21 0.50 9.60
N VAL A 447 -17.08 0.04 10.49
CA VAL A 447 -17.03 0.25 11.93
C VAL A 447 -17.05 -1.09 12.64
N VAL A 448 -16.13 -1.28 13.56
CA VAL A 448 -16.02 -2.47 14.42
C VAL A 448 -16.01 -2.05 15.89
N LYS A 449 -16.48 -2.93 16.78
CA LYS A 449 -16.66 -2.63 18.20
C LYS A 449 -15.33 -2.37 18.91
N GLU A 450 -14.29 -3.14 18.59
CA GLU A 450 -13.04 -3.19 19.35
C GLU A 450 -12.07 -2.08 18.93
N VAL A 451 -11.57 -1.33 19.92
CA VAL A 451 -10.44 -0.40 19.76
C VAL A 451 -9.19 -1.05 20.34
N GLY A 452 -8.37 -1.66 19.49
CA GLY A 452 -7.17 -2.40 19.90
C GLY A 452 -5.94 -1.51 20.15
N MET A 453 -5.04 -1.97 21.04
CA MET A 453 -3.68 -1.44 21.17
C MET A 453 -2.75 -2.05 20.12
N LYS A 454 -1.65 -1.37 19.79
CA LYS A 454 -0.66 -1.85 18.81
C LYS A 454 0.15 -3.03 19.37
N LEU A 455 0.52 -4.01 18.53
CA LEU A 455 1.38 -5.14 18.92
C LEU A 455 2.67 -4.72 19.64
N VAL A 456 3.29 -3.60 19.24
CA VAL A 456 4.54 -3.09 19.86
C VAL A 456 4.42 -2.82 21.37
N ASN A 457 3.21 -2.70 21.92
CA ASN A 457 2.97 -2.43 23.34
C ASN A 457 3.09 -3.69 24.25
N PHE A 458 3.30 -4.89 23.70
CA PHE A 458 3.44 -6.14 24.49
C PHE A 458 4.47 -6.01 25.64
N GLN A 459 4.26 -6.68 26.77
CA GLN A 459 5.08 -6.50 27.97
C GLN A 459 6.31 -7.41 28.07
N ASP A 460 6.27 -8.62 27.48
CA ASP A 460 7.37 -9.58 27.43
C ASP A 460 7.21 -10.62 26.31
N GLY A 461 8.18 -11.53 26.18
CA GLY A 461 8.16 -12.62 25.20
C GLY A 461 7.04 -13.65 25.40
N GLN A 462 6.49 -13.82 26.61
CA GLN A 462 5.37 -14.74 26.87
C GLN A 462 4.10 -14.17 26.27
N GLN A 463 3.82 -12.90 26.55
CA GLN A 463 2.65 -12.20 26.07
C GLN A 463 2.69 -12.04 24.54
N LEU A 464 3.86 -11.77 23.95
CA LEU A 464 4.03 -11.78 22.48
C LEU A 464 3.62 -13.13 21.87
N LEU A 465 4.06 -14.26 22.46
CA LEU A 465 3.67 -15.59 21.97
C LEU A 465 2.17 -15.88 22.18
N GLN A 466 1.56 -15.40 23.27
CA GLN A 466 0.12 -15.53 23.49
C GLN A 466 -0.70 -14.78 22.45
N ILE A 467 -0.38 -13.51 22.19
CA ILE A 467 -1.04 -12.68 21.17
C ILE A 467 -0.93 -13.33 19.77
N ILE A 468 0.24 -13.90 19.43
CA ILE A 468 0.45 -14.63 18.18
C ILE A 468 -0.36 -15.94 18.15
N ALA A 469 -0.45 -16.68 19.27
CA ALA A 469 -1.25 -17.91 19.36
C ALA A 469 -2.74 -17.64 19.16
N ASP A 470 -3.28 -16.57 19.77
CA ASP A 470 -4.65 -16.12 19.60
C ASP A 470 -4.96 -15.79 18.13
N CYS A 471 -4.08 -15.06 17.44
CA CYS A 471 -4.27 -14.72 16.03
C CYS A 471 -4.12 -15.93 15.09
N ILE A 472 -3.24 -16.89 15.41
CA ILE A 472 -3.17 -18.18 14.69
C ILE A 472 -4.45 -18.99 14.92
N CYS A 473 -5.07 -18.90 16.10
CA CYS A 473 -6.36 -19.52 16.40
C CYS A 473 -7.48 -18.88 15.57
N ALA A 474 -7.54 -17.54 15.52
CA ALA A 474 -8.44 -16.77 14.66
C ALA A 474 -8.38 -17.25 13.20
N HIS A 475 -7.16 -17.38 12.67
CA HIS A 475 -6.91 -17.86 11.32
C HIS A 475 -7.28 -19.34 11.15
N ALA A 476 -6.99 -20.20 12.13
CA ALA A 476 -7.36 -21.62 12.06
C ALA A 476 -8.88 -21.79 11.96
N GLU A 477 -9.63 -21.04 12.77
CA GLU A 477 -11.08 -21.08 12.78
C GLU A 477 -11.70 -20.40 11.55
N ALA A 478 -11.14 -19.28 11.06
CA ALA A 478 -11.55 -18.68 9.78
C ALA A 478 -11.43 -19.69 8.61
N VAL A 479 -10.33 -20.44 8.54
CA VAL A 479 -10.10 -21.45 7.50
C VAL A 479 -11.01 -22.67 7.66
N THR A 480 -11.23 -23.14 8.89
CA THR A 480 -11.96 -24.41 9.13
C THR A 480 -13.47 -24.23 9.19
N LYS A 481 -13.97 -23.14 9.78
CA LYS A 481 -15.41 -22.84 9.92
C LYS A 481 -15.98 -22.07 8.74
N ALA A 482 -15.20 -21.17 8.13
CA ALA A 482 -15.65 -20.27 7.08
C ALA A 482 -14.85 -20.37 5.77
N ASN A 483 -13.91 -21.31 5.64
CA ASN A 483 -13.07 -21.48 4.44
C ASN A 483 -12.21 -20.25 4.06
N ILE A 484 -12.05 -19.23 4.93
CA ILE A 484 -11.38 -17.96 4.62
C ILE A 484 -9.89 -17.97 5.02
N MET A 485 -9.01 -17.62 4.08
CA MET A 485 -7.58 -17.32 4.27
C MET A 485 -7.37 -15.79 4.33
N HIS A 486 -6.48 -15.30 5.19
CA HIS A 486 -6.32 -13.85 5.45
C HIS A 486 -5.50 -13.14 4.38
N ARG A 487 -4.37 -13.74 3.97
CA ARG A 487 -3.50 -13.31 2.87
C ARG A 487 -2.72 -12.00 3.09
N ASP A 488 -2.71 -11.43 4.30
CA ASP A 488 -1.85 -10.28 4.68
C ASP A 488 -1.55 -10.27 6.20
N ILE A 489 -0.99 -11.37 6.69
CA ILE A 489 -0.49 -11.43 8.07
C ILE A 489 0.71 -10.48 8.21
N SER A 490 0.54 -9.43 9.02
CA SER A 490 1.54 -8.41 9.26
C SER A 490 1.48 -7.89 10.71
N GLY A 491 2.56 -7.28 11.20
CA GLY A 491 2.57 -6.66 12.52
C GLY A 491 1.65 -5.43 12.68
N GLY A 492 1.13 -4.88 11.58
CA GLY A 492 0.09 -3.83 11.60
C GLY A 492 -1.32 -4.39 11.73
N ASN A 493 -1.53 -5.64 11.30
CA ASN A 493 -2.81 -6.34 11.25
C ASN A 493 -3.05 -7.23 12.49
N ILE A 494 -2.11 -7.23 13.43
CA ILE A 494 -2.21 -7.90 14.73
C ILE A 494 -2.27 -6.82 15.81
N LEU A 495 -3.37 -6.76 16.54
CA LEU A 495 -3.61 -5.84 17.65
C LEU A 495 -3.68 -6.60 18.98
N ILE A 496 -3.55 -5.85 20.07
CA ILE A 496 -3.71 -6.33 21.44
C ILE A 496 -5.06 -5.83 21.97
N LEU A 497 -5.87 -6.76 22.49
CA LEU A 497 -7.17 -6.47 23.08
C LEU A 497 -7.23 -7.02 24.51
N PRO A 498 -7.27 -6.15 25.54
CA PRO A 498 -7.54 -6.58 26.92
C PRO A 498 -8.94 -7.18 27.01
N LYS A 499 -9.05 -8.38 27.55
CA LYS A 499 -10.30 -9.12 27.67
C LYS A 499 -10.39 -9.81 29.03
N ALA A 500 -11.54 -9.73 29.68
CA ALA A 500 -11.84 -10.51 30.86
C ALA A 500 -12.09 -11.98 30.45
N VAL A 501 -11.32 -12.89 31.04
CA VAL A 501 -11.35 -14.33 30.75
C VAL A 501 -11.66 -15.09 32.03
N VAL A 502 -12.63 -16.00 31.96
CA VAL A 502 -12.92 -17.01 32.99
C VAL A 502 -12.04 -18.23 32.68
N ASP A 503 -11.23 -18.66 33.62
CA ASP A 503 -10.41 -19.87 33.45
C ASP A 503 -11.28 -21.11 33.72
N SER A 504 -11.15 -22.16 32.90
CA SER A 504 -11.96 -23.38 33.04
C SER A 504 -11.40 -24.35 34.09
N ASP A 505 -10.11 -24.22 34.41
CA ASP A 505 -9.33 -25.24 35.11
C ASP A 505 -9.06 -24.89 36.59
N ASP A 506 -9.29 -23.64 37.02
CA ASP A 506 -9.17 -23.17 38.42
C ASP A 506 -10.42 -22.34 38.78
N PRO A 507 -11.22 -22.69 39.81
CA PRO A 507 -12.40 -21.92 40.24
C PRO A 507 -12.07 -20.57 40.91
N LYS A 508 -10.88 -20.02 40.64
CA LYS A 508 -10.45 -18.67 40.99
C LYS A 508 -11.10 -17.60 40.12
N PRO A 509 -11.06 -16.33 40.56
CA PRO A 509 -11.81 -15.26 39.91
C PRO A 509 -11.36 -14.98 38.46
N ILE A 510 -12.26 -14.32 37.74
CA ILE A 510 -12.06 -13.78 36.39
C ILE A 510 -10.71 -13.04 36.30
N SER A 511 -10.02 -13.14 35.18
CA SER A 511 -8.74 -12.42 34.97
C SER A 511 -8.77 -11.57 33.72
N LEU A 512 -8.31 -10.33 33.82
CA LEU A 512 -8.03 -9.48 32.68
C LEU A 512 -6.71 -9.94 32.04
N ARG A 513 -6.75 -10.35 30.77
CA ARG A 513 -5.57 -10.79 30.00
C ARG A 513 -5.49 -10.04 28.67
N TRP A 514 -4.30 -9.85 28.14
CA TRP A 514 -4.11 -9.27 26.81
C TRP A 514 -4.20 -10.38 25.76
N THR A 515 -5.26 -10.31 24.96
CA THR A 515 -5.52 -11.26 23.87
C THR A 515 -5.13 -10.67 22.52
N GLY A 516 -4.86 -11.52 21.55
CA GLY A 516 -4.68 -11.11 20.16
C GLY A 516 -5.99 -10.72 19.47
N LEU A 517 -5.91 -9.81 18.50
CA LEU A 517 -7.00 -9.43 17.61
C LEU A 517 -6.45 -9.29 16.18
N LEU A 518 -6.90 -10.15 15.27
CA LEU A 518 -6.48 -10.19 13.87
C LEU A 518 -7.42 -9.37 12.99
N VAL A 519 -6.91 -8.30 12.37
CA VAL A 519 -7.68 -7.26 11.66
C VAL A 519 -7.25 -7.10 10.20
N ASP A 520 -8.02 -6.32 9.42
CA ASP A 520 -7.81 -6.03 7.99
C ASP A 520 -8.00 -7.24 7.04
N TRP A 521 -9.19 -7.84 7.09
CA TRP A 521 -9.60 -9.00 6.30
C TRP A 521 -9.93 -8.71 4.83
N GLU A 522 -9.56 -7.53 4.31
CA GLU A 522 -9.96 -7.06 2.98
C GLU A 522 -9.26 -7.79 1.80
N LEU A 523 -8.10 -8.40 2.06
CA LEU A 523 -7.32 -9.16 1.07
C LEU A 523 -7.64 -10.66 1.10
N SER A 524 -8.54 -11.06 1.99
CA SER A 524 -8.91 -12.45 2.23
C SER A 524 -9.57 -13.11 1.02
N LYS A 525 -9.49 -14.44 0.95
CA LYS A 525 -10.16 -15.27 -0.07
C LYS A 525 -10.49 -16.66 0.48
N PRO A 526 -11.48 -17.36 -0.12
CA PRO A 526 -11.68 -18.78 0.12
C PRO A 526 -10.40 -19.61 -0.15
N LEU A 527 -10.08 -20.57 0.73
CA LEU A 527 -8.98 -21.52 0.56
C LEU A 527 -9.31 -22.54 -0.54
N LYS A 528 -10.52 -23.08 -0.49
CA LYS A 528 -11.09 -23.97 -1.50
C LYS A 528 -12.11 -23.20 -2.32
N GLY A 529 -12.03 -23.29 -3.64
CA GLY A 529 -13.03 -22.68 -4.51
C GLY A 529 -14.40 -23.32 -4.30
N GLU A 530 -15.43 -22.50 -4.07
CA GLU A 530 -16.81 -22.96 -4.23
C GLU A 530 -17.08 -23.32 -5.69
N ALA A 531 -18.03 -24.25 -5.88
CA ALA A 531 -18.31 -24.96 -7.12
C ALA A 531 -18.19 -24.13 -8.42
N GLY A 532 -17.40 -24.63 -9.37
CA GLY A 532 -17.67 -24.39 -10.79
C GLY A 532 -16.45 -24.16 -11.65
N GLU A 533 -15.61 -23.16 -11.35
CA GLU A 533 -14.40 -22.88 -12.13
C GLU A 533 -13.24 -22.31 -11.30
N PRO A 534 -12.00 -22.78 -11.54
CA PRO A 534 -10.80 -22.20 -10.95
C PRO A 534 -10.45 -20.90 -11.69
N ARG A 535 -11.17 -19.80 -11.41
CA ARG A 535 -10.88 -18.51 -12.07
C ARG A 535 -9.42 -18.09 -11.80
N PRO A 536 -8.54 -18.02 -12.82
CA PRO A 536 -7.11 -17.80 -12.63
C PRO A 536 -6.82 -16.31 -12.45
N ARG A 537 -7.45 -15.68 -11.43
CA ARG A 537 -7.03 -14.34 -10.97
C ARG A 537 -5.72 -14.49 -10.22
N GLN A 538 -4.63 -14.55 -10.97
CA GLN A 538 -3.27 -14.47 -10.43
C GLN A 538 -3.23 -13.35 -9.40
N PRO A 539 -2.78 -13.63 -8.16
CA PRO A 539 -2.58 -12.57 -7.20
C PRO A 539 -1.54 -11.60 -7.76
N GLU A 540 -1.95 -10.34 -7.91
CA GLU A 540 -1.02 -9.26 -7.58
C GLU A 540 -0.39 -9.59 -6.21
N ARG A 541 0.87 -9.21 -5.97
CA ARG A 541 1.55 -9.40 -4.67
C ARG A 541 0.85 -8.60 -3.56
N THR A 542 -0.26 -9.14 -3.06
CA THR A 542 -1.04 -8.61 -1.95
C THR A 542 -0.43 -9.14 -0.66
N GLY A 543 0.14 -8.24 0.13
CA GLY A 543 0.69 -8.54 1.46
C GLY A 543 1.97 -7.76 1.77
N THR A 544 2.36 -7.73 3.03
CA THR A 544 3.57 -7.02 3.47
C THR A 544 4.86 -7.82 3.16
N TRP A 545 5.75 -7.29 2.30
CA TRP A 545 7.00 -7.95 1.84
C TRP A 545 7.84 -8.56 2.96
N HIS A 546 8.03 -7.80 4.06
CA HIS A 546 8.78 -8.22 5.25
C HIS A 546 8.28 -9.55 5.80
N PHE A 547 6.98 -9.81 5.76
CA PHE A 547 6.36 -10.98 6.38
C PHE A 547 5.98 -12.08 5.39
N MET A 548 5.96 -11.82 4.08
CA MET A 548 5.72 -12.88 3.08
C MET A 548 6.71 -14.05 3.18
N SER A 549 6.21 -15.26 2.92
CA SER A 549 7.00 -16.50 2.89
C SER A 549 8.03 -16.50 1.77
N ALA A 550 9.18 -17.17 1.98
CA ALA A 550 10.20 -17.29 0.95
C ALA A 550 9.67 -17.98 -0.33
N ALA A 551 8.73 -18.93 -0.20
CA ALA A 551 8.09 -19.62 -1.32
C ALA A 551 7.29 -18.66 -2.23
N VAL A 552 6.45 -17.79 -1.64
CA VAL A 552 5.65 -16.79 -2.37
C VAL A 552 6.54 -15.68 -2.95
N LEU A 553 7.58 -15.27 -2.23
CA LEU A 553 8.55 -14.30 -2.72
C LEU A 553 9.33 -14.82 -3.93
N ASN A 554 9.67 -16.11 -3.96
CA ASN A 554 10.47 -16.71 -5.03
C ASN A 554 9.67 -17.21 -6.24
N ASN A 555 8.42 -17.65 -6.04
CA ASN A 555 7.52 -18.10 -7.12
C ASN A 555 6.26 -17.22 -7.18
N HIS A 556 6.22 -16.30 -8.14
CA HIS A 556 5.14 -15.30 -8.26
C HIS A 556 3.79 -15.91 -8.65
N GLY A 557 3.78 -17.10 -9.25
CA GLY A 557 2.57 -17.86 -9.58
C GLY A 557 2.13 -18.86 -8.50
N LYS A 558 2.77 -18.89 -7.32
CA LYS A 558 2.38 -19.82 -6.25
C LYS A 558 1.00 -19.45 -5.70
N LEU A 559 0.11 -20.44 -5.57
CA LEU A 559 -1.08 -20.31 -4.72
C LEU A 559 -0.64 -20.27 -3.25
N LEU A 560 -1.33 -19.47 -2.45
CA LEU A 560 -1.05 -19.32 -1.02
C LEU A 560 -1.58 -20.55 -0.26
N GLU A 561 -0.75 -21.10 0.61
CA GLU A 561 -1.05 -22.26 1.45
C GLU A 561 -1.02 -21.86 2.93
N ILE A 562 -1.63 -22.69 3.81
CA ILE A 562 -1.58 -22.48 5.27
C ILE A 562 -0.12 -22.37 5.77
N SER A 563 0.80 -23.13 5.18
CA SER A 563 2.23 -23.07 5.52
C SER A 563 2.86 -21.70 5.25
N ASP A 564 2.38 -20.94 4.25
CA ASP A 564 2.88 -19.58 3.98
C ASP A 564 2.40 -18.59 5.04
N GLU A 565 1.12 -18.66 5.45
CA GLU A 565 0.60 -17.75 6.49
C GLU A 565 1.19 -18.07 7.87
N LEU A 566 1.46 -19.34 8.17
CA LEU A 566 2.24 -19.75 9.35
C LEU A 566 3.70 -19.24 9.29
N GLU A 567 4.32 -19.18 8.12
CA GLU A 567 5.63 -18.54 7.94
C GLU A 567 5.55 -17.02 8.16
N SER A 568 4.46 -16.37 7.74
CA SER A 568 4.22 -14.95 8.03
C SER A 568 4.09 -14.66 9.53
N PHE A 569 3.35 -15.47 10.30
CA PHE A 569 3.31 -15.35 11.76
C PHE A 569 4.69 -15.56 12.41
N PHE A 570 5.49 -16.51 11.92
CA PHE A 570 6.88 -16.68 12.35
C PHE A 570 7.71 -15.41 12.07
N HIS A 571 7.61 -14.83 10.88
CA HIS A 571 8.34 -13.61 10.51
C HIS A 571 7.93 -12.40 11.35
N VAL A 572 6.64 -12.24 11.66
CA VAL A 572 6.17 -11.19 12.60
C VAL A 572 6.74 -11.43 13.99
N THR A 573 6.68 -12.66 14.50
CA THR A 573 7.19 -13.00 15.84
C THR A 573 8.69 -12.72 15.95
N LEU A 574 9.47 -13.10 14.94
CA LEU A 574 10.91 -12.84 14.85
C LEU A 574 11.20 -11.33 14.82
N TYR A 575 10.47 -10.58 14.00
CA TYR A 575 10.67 -9.13 13.85
C TYR A 575 10.47 -8.38 15.18
N TYR A 576 9.38 -8.65 15.88
CA TYR A 576 9.06 -7.99 17.15
C TYR A 576 9.97 -8.49 18.29
N ALA A 577 10.34 -9.76 18.30
CA ALA A 577 11.30 -10.29 19.27
C ALA A 577 12.67 -9.59 19.14
N VAL A 578 13.25 -9.49 17.94
CA VAL A 578 14.59 -8.91 17.76
C VAL A 578 14.62 -7.39 18.03
N ARG A 579 13.54 -6.65 17.71
CA ARG A 579 13.47 -5.20 18.04
C ARG A 579 13.23 -4.89 19.50
N TYR A 580 12.42 -5.69 20.21
CA TYR A 580 11.84 -5.28 21.50
C TYR A 580 12.16 -6.22 22.67
N LEU A 581 12.84 -7.34 22.43
CA LEU A 581 13.34 -8.24 23.47
C LEU A 581 14.87 -8.27 23.50
N ARG A 582 15.42 -8.67 24.65
CA ARG A 582 16.86 -8.92 24.82
C ARG A 582 17.26 -10.14 23.99
N SER A 583 18.36 -10.01 23.27
CA SER A 583 18.99 -11.11 22.52
C SER A 583 20.50 -10.90 22.43
N ASN A 584 21.22 -11.89 21.91
CA ASN A 584 22.63 -11.74 21.57
C ASN A 584 22.89 -10.96 20.26
N CYS A 585 21.86 -10.43 19.59
CA CYS A 585 22.04 -9.61 18.39
C CYS A 585 22.49 -8.20 18.75
N THR A 586 23.75 -7.87 18.46
CA THR A 586 24.33 -6.54 18.73
C THR A 586 23.97 -5.50 17.68
N ASN A 587 23.80 -5.92 16.42
CA ASN A 587 23.46 -5.05 15.28
C ASN A 587 22.04 -5.37 14.75
N VAL A 588 21.03 -5.11 15.58
CA VAL A 588 19.61 -5.34 15.24
C VAL A 588 19.19 -4.61 13.97
N GLY A 589 19.67 -3.38 13.74
CA GLY A 589 19.41 -2.63 12.50
C GLY A 589 19.89 -3.39 11.27
N GLY A 590 21.16 -3.82 11.26
CA GLY A 590 21.74 -4.61 10.18
C GLY A 590 21.07 -5.97 10.00
N PHE A 591 20.72 -6.67 11.09
CA PHE A 591 19.98 -7.93 11.01
C PHE A 591 18.62 -7.75 10.34
N ILE A 592 17.89 -6.67 10.67
CA ILE A 592 16.59 -6.38 10.05
C ILE A 592 16.76 -6.07 8.56
N GLU A 593 17.74 -5.24 8.23
CA GLU A 593 18.10 -4.91 6.85
C GLU A 593 18.40 -6.19 6.05
N ASP A 594 19.32 -7.02 6.54
CA ASP A 594 19.77 -8.23 5.84
C ASP A 594 18.68 -9.30 5.75
N TYR A 595 17.85 -9.47 6.79
CA TYR A 595 16.81 -10.51 6.83
C TYR A 595 15.50 -10.11 6.13
N PHE A 596 14.97 -8.92 6.42
CA PHE A 596 13.63 -8.50 6.00
C PHE A 596 13.64 -7.55 4.81
N ASP A 597 14.63 -6.67 4.71
CA ASP A 597 14.68 -5.66 3.65
C ASP A 597 15.42 -6.15 2.39
N THR A 598 16.46 -6.99 2.49
CA THR A 598 17.16 -7.44 1.27
C THR A 598 16.28 -8.27 0.33
N TYR A 599 16.62 -8.19 -0.96
CA TYR A 599 15.98 -8.93 -2.04
C TYR A 599 17.02 -9.38 -3.06
N THR A 600 16.69 -10.39 -3.86
CA THR A 600 17.48 -10.82 -5.01
C THR A 600 16.78 -10.43 -6.32
N VAL A 601 17.53 -10.28 -7.41
CA VAL A 601 16.96 -10.00 -8.75
C VAL A 601 17.48 -11.03 -9.73
N GLU A 602 16.58 -11.83 -10.28
CA GLU A 602 16.89 -12.84 -11.30
C GLU A 602 15.97 -12.62 -12.50
N ASN A 603 16.53 -12.56 -13.71
CA ASN A 603 15.77 -12.33 -14.95
C ASN A 603 14.83 -11.09 -14.92
N GLY A 604 15.20 -10.05 -14.15
CA GLY A 604 14.38 -8.85 -13.95
C GLY A 604 13.25 -9.01 -12.92
N MET A 605 13.08 -10.19 -12.32
CA MET A 605 12.10 -10.46 -11.27
C MET A 605 12.74 -10.34 -9.88
N TYR A 606 12.08 -9.58 -9.01
CA TYR A 606 12.43 -9.49 -7.59
C TYR A 606 12.06 -10.77 -6.82
N ARG A 607 12.99 -11.32 -6.06
CA ARG A 607 12.90 -12.55 -5.28
C ARG A 607 13.32 -12.33 -3.81
N CYS A 608 13.13 -13.34 -2.98
CA CYS A 608 13.45 -13.31 -1.56
C CYS A 608 14.93 -12.90 -1.31
N GLY A 609 15.19 -12.18 -0.23
CA GLY A 609 16.55 -11.97 0.28
C GLY A 609 17.21 -13.29 0.65
N TRP A 610 18.53 -13.38 0.45
CA TRP A 610 19.29 -14.61 0.70
C TRP A 610 19.21 -15.06 2.16
N GLN A 611 19.27 -14.12 3.11
CA GLN A 611 19.28 -14.44 4.54
C GLN A 611 17.95 -15.08 5.00
N LYS A 612 16.80 -14.50 4.61
CA LYS A 612 15.48 -15.11 4.86
C LYS A 612 15.38 -16.50 4.22
N SER A 613 15.70 -16.60 2.92
CA SER A 613 15.56 -17.85 2.16
C SER A 613 16.45 -18.98 2.71
N SER A 614 17.69 -18.67 3.07
CA SER A 614 18.65 -19.64 3.64
C SER A 614 18.31 -20.00 5.10
N THR A 615 17.76 -19.08 5.89
CA THR A 615 17.27 -19.37 7.25
C THR A 615 16.12 -20.39 7.22
N VAL A 616 15.05 -20.13 6.45
CA VAL A 616 13.87 -21.02 6.45
C VAL A 616 14.13 -22.35 5.76
N SER A 617 14.99 -22.39 4.74
CA SER A 617 15.37 -23.62 4.03
C SER A 617 16.45 -24.43 4.75
N GLY A 618 17.39 -23.76 5.42
CA GLY A 618 18.48 -24.40 6.17
C GLY A 618 18.10 -24.79 7.60
N GLY A 619 17.08 -24.14 8.16
CA GLY A 619 16.58 -24.34 9.53
C GLY A 619 17.49 -23.75 10.62
N VAL A 620 18.27 -22.70 10.31
CA VAL A 620 19.23 -22.09 11.25
C VAL A 620 19.12 -20.57 11.21
N LEU A 621 18.87 -19.95 12.36
CA LEU A 621 18.73 -18.52 12.55
C LEU A 621 20.06 -17.93 13.08
N ARG A 622 20.70 -17.04 12.30
CA ARG A 622 22.05 -16.54 12.55
C ARG A 622 22.07 -15.02 12.65
N VAL A 623 22.89 -14.46 13.55
CA VAL A 623 23.05 -13.00 13.70
C VAL A 623 24.16 -12.39 12.85
N ASP A 624 25.09 -13.22 12.36
CA ASP A 624 26.28 -12.82 11.63
C ASP A 624 26.67 -13.84 10.54
N THR A 625 27.72 -13.52 9.78
CA THR A 625 28.33 -14.38 8.75
C THR A 625 29.13 -15.54 9.33
N ASP A 626 29.68 -15.38 10.53
CA ASP A 626 30.49 -16.38 11.23
C ASP A 626 29.61 -17.55 11.73
N GLY A 627 28.30 -17.29 11.81
CA GLY A 627 27.26 -18.27 11.95
C GLY A 627 26.68 -18.37 13.35
N THR A 628 26.94 -17.39 14.22
CA THR A 628 26.46 -17.33 15.60
C THR A 628 24.93 -17.47 15.64
N PRO A 629 24.38 -18.46 16.36
CA PRO A 629 22.94 -18.61 16.49
C PRO A 629 22.31 -17.41 17.22
N LEU A 630 21.20 -16.89 16.70
CA LEU A 630 20.38 -15.92 17.43
C LEU A 630 19.73 -16.59 18.65
N ARG A 631 19.92 -16.00 19.83
CA ARG A 631 19.35 -16.45 21.10
C ARG A 631 18.77 -15.30 21.91
N PHE A 632 17.61 -15.54 22.50
CA PHE A 632 16.89 -14.66 23.42
C PHE A 632 17.08 -15.06 24.89
N GLY A 633 17.48 -16.31 25.16
CA GLY A 633 17.63 -16.80 26.54
C GLY A 633 16.31 -17.11 27.24
N SER A 634 15.21 -17.21 26.49
CA SER A 634 13.87 -17.57 26.97
C SER A 634 13.30 -18.73 26.14
N ARG A 635 12.03 -19.14 26.37
CA ARG A 635 11.42 -20.21 25.55
C ARG A 635 11.17 -19.83 24.09
N LEU A 636 11.37 -18.56 23.72
CA LEU A 636 11.43 -18.12 22.32
C LEU A 636 12.47 -18.91 21.50
N ASP A 637 13.62 -19.26 22.09
CA ASP A 637 14.65 -20.05 21.41
C ASP A 637 14.07 -21.40 20.94
N LYS A 638 13.34 -22.09 21.84
CA LYS A 638 12.68 -23.38 21.56
C LYS A 638 11.49 -23.25 20.61
N PHE A 639 10.83 -22.08 20.56
CA PHE A 639 9.82 -21.79 19.55
C PHE A 639 10.46 -21.67 18.16
N PHE A 640 11.46 -20.79 18.00
CA PHE A 640 12.12 -20.56 16.71
C PHE A 640 12.85 -21.80 16.20
N GLU A 641 13.61 -22.50 17.04
CA GLU A 641 14.27 -23.77 16.70
C GLU A 641 13.27 -24.81 16.15
N LYS A 642 12.08 -24.91 16.77
CA LYS A 642 11.08 -25.91 16.38
C LYS A 642 10.31 -25.54 15.12
N ALA A 643 9.94 -24.27 14.97
CA ALA A 643 9.29 -23.77 13.76
C ALA A 643 10.22 -23.91 12.55
N LEU A 644 11.51 -23.56 12.70
CA LEU A 644 12.52 -23.72 11.65
C LEU A 644 12.79 -25.17 11.27
N GLN A 645 12.72 -26.12 12.21
CA GLN A 645 12.75 -27.56 11.88
C GLN A 645 11.63 -27.93 10.90
N TRP A 646 10.41 -27.42 11.11
CA TRP A 646 9.27 -27.71 10.24
C TRP A 646 9.34 -26.99 8.89
N PHE A 647 9.75 -25.71 8.86
CA PHE A 647 9.94 -24.98 7.60
C PHE A 647 11.04 -25.63 6.75
N LYS A 648 12.19 -25.97 7.33
CA LYS A 648 13.26 -26.73 6.65
C LYS A 648 12.72 -28.00 5.99
N ALA A 649 11.96 -28.79 6.75
CA ALA A 649 11.36 -30.03 6.26
C ALA A 649 10.37 -29.77 5.11
N HIS A 650 9.53 -28.74 5.23
CA HIS A 650 8.58 -28.33 4.18
C HIS A 650 9.29 -27.88 2.90
N TYR A 651 10.31 -27.01 2.99
CA TYR A 651 11.10 -26.57 1.83
C TYR A 651 11.88 -27.73 1.18
N ALA A 652 12.39 -28.70 1.96
CA ALA A 652 13.03 -29.89 1.41
C ALA A 652 12.04 -30.77 0.61
N VAL A 653 10.86 -31.03 1.16
CA VAL A 653 9.79 -31.79 0.47
C VAL A 653 9.33 -31.06 -0.80
N GLN A 654 9.07 -29.75 -0.71
CA GLN A 654 8.62 -28.93 -1.84
C GLN A 654 9.68 -28.86 -2.96
N THR A 655 10.97 -28.81 -2.61
CA THR A 655 12.07 -28.81 -3.59
C THR A 655 12.15 -30.15 -4.33
N TYR A 656 12.04 -31.27 -3.60
CA TYR A 656 11.98 -32.61 -4.21
C TYR A 656 10.76 -32.78 -5.12
N GLN A 657 9.57 -32.36 -4.68
CA GLN A 657 8.34 -32.41 -5.48
C GLN A 657 8.47 -31.60 -6.79
N ARG A 658 9.06 -30.40 -6.73
CA ARG A 658 9.34 -29.59 -7.93
C ARG A 658 10.33 -30.28 -8.87
N ALA A 659 11.39 -30.89 -8.34
CA ALA A 659 12.35 -31.64 -9.16
C ALA A 659 11.69 -32.84 -9.87
N GLN A 660 10.79 -33.55 -9.21
CA GLN A 660 10.01 -34.63 -9.83
C GLN A 660 9.00 -34.12 -10.87
N ALA A 661 8.30 -33.02 -10.60
CA ALA A 661 7.38 -32.42 -11.57
C ALA A 661 8.11 -31.97 -12.85
N SER A 662 9.29 -31.36 -12.73
CA SER A 662 10.14 -31.00 -13.87
C SER A 662 10.68 -32.21 -14.64
N LYS A 663 10.91 -33.36 -13.99
CA LYS A 663 11.24 -34.62 -14.69
C LYS A 663 10.05 -35.16 -15.49
N ALA A 664 8.81 -34.98 -15.01
CA ALA A 664 7.61 -35.45 -15.69
C ALA A 664 7.29 -34.64 -16.96
N THR A 665 7.52 -33.31 -16.95
CA THR A 665 7.31 -32.44 -18.12
C THR A 665 8.46 -32.45 -19.14
N ALA A 666 9.62 -33.01 -18.80
CA ALA A 666 10.79 -33.08 -19.70
C ALA A 666 10.78 -34.27 -20.68
N LYS A 667 9.72 -35.08 -20.74
CA LYS A 667 9.60 -36.16 -21.74
C LYS A 667 9.05 -35.63 -23.07
N THR A 668 9.75 -35.99 -24.15
CA THR A 668 9.60 -35.53 -25.55
C THR A 668 9.87 -34.04 -25.79
N PRO A 669 11.04 -33.74 -26.38
CA PRO A 669 11.07 -33.39 -27.80
C PRO A 669 11.43 -34.59 -28.66
N ASP A 670 10.68 -34.81 -29.74
CA ASP A 670 11.04 -35.79 -30.77
C ASP A 670 12.21 -35.22 -31.58
N LEU A 671 13.39 -35.84 -31.49
CA LEU A 671 14.60 -35.40 -32.18
C LEU A 671 14.77 -36.20 -33.48
N ASP A 672 14.44 -35.55 -34.60
CA ASP A 672 14.61 -36.05 -35.96
C ASP A 672 16.01 -36.70 -36.15
N PRO A 673 16.11 -38.01 -36.47
CA PRO A 673 17.36 -38.77 -36.45
C PRO A 673 18.30 -38.49 -37.64
N LYS A 674 18.37 -37.25 -38.11
CA LYS A 674 19.14 -36.82 -39.30
C LYS A 674 20.13 -35.68 -39.02
N GLN A 675 20.99 -35.82 -38.00
CA GLN A 675 22.22 -35.03 -37.94
C GLN A 675 23.35 -35.66 -37.10
N SER A 676 23.82 -36.82 -37.55
CA SER A 676 25.04 -37.44 -37.03
C SER A 676 25.89 -38.04 -38.15
N GLN A 677 26.79 -37.23 -38.73
CA GLN A 677 27.96 -37.74 -39.47
C GLN A 677 29.27 -37.33 -38.76
N PRO A 678 30.28 -38.22 -38.70
CA PRO A 678 31.42 -38.04 -37.81
C PRO A 678 32.57 -37.26 -38.45
N ILE A 679 33.17 -36.32 -37.71
CA ILE A 679 34.46 -35.73 -38.08
C ILE A 679 35.58 -36.60 -37.50
N ARG A 680 36.18 -37.43 -38.35
CA ARG A 680 37.42 -38.17 -38.02
C ARG A 680 38.61 -37.20 -37.91
N ARG A 681 39.35 -37.26 -36.80
CA ARG A 681 40.75 -36.78 -36.73
C ARG A 681 41.66 -37.90 -36.25
N LYS A 682 42.80 -38.07 -36.93
CA LYS A 682 43.83 -39.08 -36.59
C LYS A 682 44.68 -38.56 -35.42
N ILE A 683 45.09 -39.48 -34.53
CA ILE A 683 46.25 -39.32 -33.64
C ILE A 683 47.12 -40.57 -33.82
N SER A 684 48.44 -40.42 -33.79
CA SER A 684 49.42 -41.44 -34.20
C SER A 684 50.54 -41.64 -33.17
N GLY A 685 50.87 -42.90 -32.87
CA GLY A 685 52.09 -43.34 -32.15
C GLY A 685 52.08 -43.09 -30.64
N TRP A 686 52.07 -44.10 -29.76
CA TRP A 686 53.10 -45.14 -29.46
C TRP A 686 54.10 -44.72 -28.37
N GLY A 687 54.14 -45.50 -27.28
CA GLY A 687 55.14 -45.40 -26.21
C GLY A 687 54.83 -46.41 -25.09
N LYS A 688 55.56 -47.54 -25.04
CA LYS A 688 55.47 -48.57 -23.98
C LYS A 688 56.51 -48.28 -22.90
N TYR A 689 56.29 -48.70 -21.65
CA TYR A 689 57.27 -49.40 -20.80
C TYR A 689 56.57 -50.10 -19.61
N GLN A 690 57.32 -50.88 -18.82
CA GLN A 690 56.84 -52.15 -18.26
C GLN A 690 57.43 -52.46 -16.86
N ARG A 691 56.54 -52.81 -15.91
CA ARG A 691 56.64 -53.76 -14.76
C ARG A 691 57.89 -53.80 -13.85
N LEU A 692 57.65 -53.73 -12.53
CA LEU A 692 58.23 -54.43 -11.33
C LEU A 692 57.80 -53.61 -10.06
N SER A 693 57.67 -54.09 -8.80
CA SER A 693 57.59 -55.44 -8.21
C SER A 693 57.03 -55.43 -6.76
N GLU A 694 56.53 -56.58 -6.30
CA GLU A 694 56.61 -57.25 -4.97
C GLU A 694 57.40 -56.58 -3.81
N THR A 695 57.05 -56.63 -2.49
CA THR A 695 56.07 -57.42 -1.66
C THR A 695 55.79 -56.77 -0.28
N ALA A 696 54.65 -57.11 0.38
CA ALA A 696 54.41 -57.15 1.86
C ALA A 696 54.40 -55.80 2.66
N ASP A 697 53.62 -55.56 3.73
CA ASP A 697 52.80 -56.39 4.65
C ASP A 697 51.55 -55.64 5.25
N ALA A 698 50.56 -56.42 5.71
CA ALA A 698 49.58 -56.24 6.82
C ALA A 698 48.69 -54.97 7.06
N ASP A 699 47.38 -55.23 7.19
CA ASP A 699 46.32 -54.61 8.03
C ASP A 699 46.30 -53.07 8.27
N SER A 700 45.27 -52.32 7.87
CA SER A 700 43.88 -52.47 8.36
C SER A 700 42.91 -51.39 7.80
N ASP A 701 41.61 -51.70 7.89
CA ASP A 701 40.45 -50.78 7.95
C ASP A 701 39.86 -50.12 6.67
N SER A 702 38.54 -49.89 6.73
CA SER A 702 37.65 -49.07 5.89
C SER A 702 37.14 -49.53 4.49
N ASP A 703 35.87 -49.14 4.27
CA ASP A 703 35.14 -48.87 3.01
C ASP A 703 34.80 -50.00 2.01
N GLU A 704 33.65 -50.66 2.23
CA GLU A 704 32.85 -51.24 1.15
C GLU A 704 32.15 -50.14 0.31
N HIS A 705 32.77 -49.78 -0.81
CA HIS A 705 32.16 -48.96 -1.85
C HIS A 705 30.96 -49.65 -2.52
N MET A 706 29.73 -49.16 -2.26
CA MET A 706 28.62 -49.29 -3.21
C MET A 706 28.63 -48.10 -4.18
N SER A 707 28.59 -48.39 -5.47
CA SER A 707 28.77 -47.40 -6.55
C SER A 707 27.45 -46.64 -6.83
N PRO A 708 27.48 -45.30 -6.96
CA PRO A 708 26.26 -44.53 -7.26
C PRO A 708 25.90 -44.60 -8.75
N SER A 709 24.67 -45.01 -9.05
CA SER A 709 24.08 -44.89 -10.38
C SER A 709 23.69 -43.42 -10.67
N ALA A 710 23.98 -42.95 -11.88
CA ALA A 710 23.98 -41.52 -12.22
C ALA A 710 22.60 -40.91 -12.58
N GLU A 711 21.50 -41.27 -11.89
CA GLU A 711 20.13 -40.80 -12.23
C GLU A 711 19.37 -40.03 -11.12
N GLU A 712 19.86 -40.00 -9.87
CA GLU A 712 19.24 -39.26 -8.77
C GLU A 712 20.04 -38.02 -8.33
N LEU A 713 19.75 -36.88 -8.98
CA LEU A 713 20.35 -35.57 -8.65
C LEU A 713 19.87 -34.93 -7.33
N LEU A 714 18.82 -35.48 -6.69
CA LEU A 714 18.38 -35.10 -5.34
C LEU A 714 17.83 -36.35 -4.63
N PRO A 715 18.33 -36.70 -3.42
CA PRO A 715 17.78 -37.82 -2.66
C PRO A 715 16.34 -37.53 -2.18
N PRO A 716 15.49 -38.55 -2.02
CA PRO A 716 14.15 -38.37 -1.48
C PRO A 716 14.19 -37.77 -0.06
N PRO A 717 13.23 -36.90 0.31
CA PRO A 717 13.15 -36.35 1.66
C PRO A 717 12.91 -37.50 2.65
N SER A 718 13.66 -37.49 3.75
CA SER A 718 13.55 -38.52 4.79
C SER A 718 12.11 -38.60 5.34
N ALA A 719 11.72 -39.78 5.85
CA ALA A 719 10.42 -39.96 6.50
C ALA A 719 10.19 -38.95 7.66
N ALA A 720 11.26 -38.53 8.33
CA ALA A 720 11.24 -37.46 9.32
C ALA A 720 10.88 -36.09 8.69
N HIS A 721 11.51 -35.72 7.56
CA HIS A 721 11.14 -34.49 6.83
C HIS A 721 9.69 -34.53 6.34
N VAL A 722 9.20 -35.65 5.80
CA VAL A 722 7.79 -35.77 5.38
C VAL A 722 6.85 -35.57 6.58
N LYS A 723 7.16 -36.20 7.73
CA LYS A 723 6.37 -36.06 8.97
C LYS A 723 6.43 -34.68 9.61
N ASP A 724 7.55 -33.96 9.48
CA ASP A 724 7.69 -32.59 9.97
C ASP A 724 7.04 -31.57 9.01
N ALA A 725 7.16 -31.75 7.69
CA ALA A 725 6.48 -30.92 6.70
C ALA A 725 4.94 -31.00 6.82
N ALA A 726 4.41 -32.19 7.11
CA ALA A 726 2.99 -32.43 7.34
C ALA A 726 2.42 -31.70 8.58
N LYS A 727 3.26 -31.08 9.41
CA LYS A 727 2.80 -30.27 10.56
C LYS A 727 2.41 -28.84 10.19
N LEU A 728 2.74 -28.40 8.98
CA LEU A 728 2.41 -27.07 8.45
C LEU A 728 1.25 -27.08 7.45
N THR A 729 0.61 -28.24 7.23
CA THR A 729 -0.63 -28.33 6.43
C THR A 729 -1.87 -27.92 7.21
N THR A 730 -1.79 -27.86 8.54
CA THR A 730 -2.82 -27.36 9.46
C THR A 730 -2.18 -26.55 10.58
N HIS A 731 -2.99 -25.78 11.32
CA HIS A 731 -2.54 -24.94 12.43
C HIS A 731 -2.23 -25.73 13.71
N ASP A 732 -2.78 -26.93 13.87
CA ASP A 732 -2.81 -27.69 15.14
C ASP A 732 -1.44 -27.90 15.78
N SER A 733 -0.41 -28.16 14.96
CA SER A 733 0.93 -28.43 15.46
C SER A 733 1.62 -27.16 15.95
N MET A 734 1.40 -26.03 15.27
CA MET A 734 1.91 -24.73 15.68
C MET A 734 1.23 -24.25 16.97
N LEU A 735 -0.10 -24.32 17.03
CA LEU A 735 -0.88 -23.94 18.21
C LEU A 735 -0.49 -24.76 19.45
N ARG A 736 -0.43 -26.10 19.35
CA ARG A 736 -0.01 -26.96 20.47
C ARG A 736 1.42 -26.67 20.93
N HIS A 737 2.32 -26.29 20.02
CA HIS A 737 3.69 -25.94 20.40
C HIS A 737 3.77 -24.57 21.07
N LEU A 738 3.04 -23.56 20.56
CA LEU A 738 2.91 -22.24 21.18
C LEU A 738 2.36 -22.36 22.61
N VAL A 739 1.22 -23.04 22.80
CA VAL A 739 0.62 -23.29 24.12
C VAL A 739 1.62 -23.97 25.07
N LYS A 740 2.42 -24.93 24.58
CA LYS A 740 3.49 -25.57 25.37
C LYS A 740 4.64 -24.63 25.73
N MET A 741 4.96 -23.64 24.89
CA MET A 741 5.98 -22.63 25.19
C MET A 741 5.47 -21.60 26.19
N ILE A 742 4.20 -21.18 26.07
CA ILE A 742 3.55 -20.17 26.92
C ILE A 742 3.23 -20.71 28.33
N ARG A 743 2.80 -21.97 28.46
CA ARG A 743 2.47 -22.58 29.78
C ARG A 743 3.76 -22.83 30.59
N VAL A 744 4.19 -21.80 31.33
CA VAL A 744 5.27 -21.80 32.32
C VAL A 744 4.86 -21.07 33.58
N GLN A 745 5.50 -21.42 34.70
CA GLN A 745 5.30 -20.76 35.99
C GLN A 745 6.00 -19.39 36.08
N GLU A 746 7.13 -19.23 35.39
CA GLU A 746 7.93 -17.99 35.38
C GLU A 746 8.46 -17.71 33.97
N TRP A 747 8.45 -16.43 33.58
CA TRP A 747 9.07 -15.93 32.36
C TRP A 747 10.07 -14.80 32.70
N PRO A 748 11.26 -14.74 32.06
CA PRO A 748 12.22 -13.68 32.33
C PRO A 748 11.69 -12.31 31.85
N ARG A 749 12.00 -11.23 32.57
CA ARG A 749 11.74 -9.85 32.10
C ARG A 749 12.68 -9.51 30.93
N ASP A 750 12.34 -10.01 29.75
CA ASP A 750 13.15 -9.97 28.53
C ASP A 750 12.88 -8.74 27.65
N ARG A 751 11.79 -8.00 27.88
CA ARG A 751 11.50 -6.72 27.21
C ARG A 751 12.59 -5.67 27.46
N VAL A 752 12.97 -4.95 26.40
CA VAL A 752 13.81 -3.76 26.48
C VAL A 752 12.96 -2.49 26.64
N SER A 753 13.53 -1.46 27.27
CA SER A 753 12.84 -0.18 27.56
C SER A 753 12.61 0.72 26.35
N GLY A 754 13.08 0.31 25.16
CA GLY A 754 12.98 1.08 23.92
C GLY A 754 12.96 0.17 22.69
N ASP A 755 13.63 0.60 21.63
CA ASP A 755 13.83 -0.16 20.40
C ASP A 755 15.32 -0.51 20.31
N ASN A 756 15.65 -1.76 20.01
CA ASN A 756 17.03 -2.19 19.80
C ASN A 756 17.62 -1.62 18.49
N VAL A 757 16.79 -1.11 17.56
CA VAL A 757 17.28 -0.35 16.40
C VAL A 757 17.64 1.07 16.84
N PRO A 758 18.90 1.52 16.69
CA PRO A 758 19.28 2.90 17.02
C PRO A 758 18.48 3.91 16.20
N LYS A 759 18.00 4.99 16.84
CA LYS A 759 17.23 6.07 16.17
C LYS A 759 17.98 6.73 15.00
N ASN A 760 19.32 6.66 15.01
CA ASN A 760 20.24 7.19 14.01
C ASN A 760 20.84 6.11 13.10
N TYR A 761 20.33 4.87 13.12
CA TYR A 761 20.70 3.85 12.15
C TYR A 761 20.42 4.35 10.73
N VAL A 762 21.16 3.85 9.74
CA VAL A 762 20.98 4.19 8.32
C VAL A 762 21.14 2.91 7.50
N PRO A 763 20.13 2.53 6.68
CA PRO A 763 20.21 1.37 5.80
C PRO A 763 21.34 1.52 4.78
N LYS A 764 22.22 0.52 4.71
CA LYS A 764 23.34 0.46 3.77
C LYS A 764 22.90 -0.14 2.42
N ASN A 765 22.08 -1.18 2.48
CA ASN A 765 21.58 -1.95 1.35
C ASN A 765 20.37 -1.26 0.70
N PRO A 766 19.99 -1.64 -0.55
CA PRO A 766 18.70 -1.27 -1.09
C PRO A 766 17.60 -2.03 -0.34
N ILE A 767 16.70 -1.27 0.30
CA ILE A 767 15.49 -1.79 0.96
C ILE A 767 14.60 -2.51 -0.08
N GLY A 768 13.76 -3.43 0.40
CA GLY A 768 12.85 -4.31 -0.34
C GLY A 768 12.27 -3.70 -1.62
N PRO A 769 12.06 -4.54 -2.66
CA PRO A 769 12.04 -4.11 -4.05
C PRO A 769 11.21 -2.85 -4.25
N PRO A 770 11.79 -1.77 -4.81
CA PRO A 770 11.11 -0.50 -4.91
C PRO A 770 9.77 -0.69 -5.64
N PRO A 771 8.68 -0.07 -5.17
CA PRO A 771 7.36 -0.22 -5.79
C PRO A 771 7.47 0.13 -7.28
N ILE A 772 7.32 -0.90 -8.12
CA ILE A 772 7.91 -1.04 -9.46
C ILE A 772 8.14 0.31 -10.16
N THR A 773 9.37 0.80 -10.08
CA THR A 773 9.83 1.89 -10.93
C THR A 773 10.23 1.31 -12.27
N PHE A 774 9.61 1.80 -13.34
CA PHE A 774 9.96 1.43 -14.71
C PHE A 774 11.46 1.72 -14.95
N ALA A 775 12.14 0.78 -15.61
CA ALA A 775 13.60 0.72 -15.63
C ALA A 775 14.26 2.00 -16.21
N PRO A 776 15.32 2.54 -15.56
CA PRO A 776 16.11 3.62 -16.13
C PRO A 776 17.05 3.08 -17.21
N SER A 777 16.96 3.62 -18.43
CA SER A 777 17.85 3.24 -19.53
C SER A 777 19.23 3.88 -19.39
N ASN A 778 20.20 3.06 -18.96
CA ASN A 778 21.65 3.13 -19.19
C ASN A 778 22.44 4.42 -18.86
N LYS A 779 23.50 4.21 -18.05
CA LYS A 779 24.47 5.20 -17.57
C LYS A 779 25.43 5.71 -18.65
N ARG A 780 25.86 6.97 -18.52
CA ARG A 780 27.29 7.38 -18.65
C ARG A 780 27.59 8.43 -17.57
N ALA A 781 28.81 8.42 -17.03
CA ALA A 781 29.19 9.19 -15.84
C ALA A 781 30.51 9.96 -16.04
N ARG A 782 30.58 11.18 -15.50
CA ARG A 782 31.73 12.09 -15.20
C ARG A 782 31.25 13.56 -15.31
N THR A 783 31.66 14.54 -14.49
CA THR A 783 32.36 14.60 -13.18
C THR A 783 32.19 16.04 -12.64
N GLU A 784 32.25 16.25 -11.32
CA GLU A 784 32.56 17.55 -10.65
C GLU A 784 31.54 18.72 -10.82
N ALA A 785 31.36 19.69 -9.90
CA ALA A 785 31.65 19.82 -8.46
C ALA A 785 30.89 21.06 -7.88
N LEU A 786 30.98 21.30 -6.55
CA LEU A 786 30.47 22.49 -5.79
C LEU A 786 28.94 22.72 -5.76
N GLU A 787 28.33 23.40 -4.76
CA GLU A 787 28.60 23.49 -3.30
C GLU A 787 27.36 24.12 -2.58
N HIS A 788 27.23 23.94 -1.26
CA HIS A 788 26.34 24.66 -0.31
C HIS A 788 24.80 24.67 -0.48
N GLY A 789 24.07 24.28 0.59
CA GLY A 789 22.60 24.44 0.70
C GLY A 789 21.98 23.74 1.92
N LEU A 790 21.79 24.50 3.01
CA LEU A 790 21.30 24.14 4.35
C LEU A 790 20.32 22.94 4.49
N ALA A 791 20.55 22.12 5.53
CA ALA A 791 19.75 20.95 5.87
C ALA A 791 18.50 21.30 6.70
N PHE A 792 17.33 20.76 6.31
CA PHE A 792 16.11 20.80 7.11
C PHE A 792 16.01 19.57 8.02
N ALA A 793 15.62 19.79 9.28
CA ALA A 793 15.47 18.74 10.29
C ALA A 793 14.05 18.16 10.28
N SER A 794 13.92 16.83 10.19
CA SER A 794 12.65 16.14 10.31
C SER A 794 12.30 15.89 11.78
N VAL A 795 11.26 16.55 12.29
CA VAL A 795 10.65 16.23 13.60
C VAL A 795 9.45 15.32 13.38
N GLY A 796 9.35 14.24 14.15
CA GLY A 796 8.36 13.18 13.92
C GLY A 796 6.99 13.46 14.52
N CYS A 797 5.94 13.07 13.80
CA CYS A 797 4.63 12.73 14.36
C CYS A 797 4.39 11.24 14.08
N ALA A 798 4.06 10.44 15.10
CA ALA A 798 4.22 8.98 15.04
C ALA A 798 3.05 8.22 15.67
N PHE A 799 1.87 8.29 15.04
CA PHE A 799 0.74 7.43 15.42
C PHE A 799 0.25 6.64 14.19
N PHE A 800 0.16 5.33 14.42
CA PHE A 800 0.03 4.23 13.46
C PHE A 800 1.22 4.04 12.50
N SER A 801 1.40 2.80 12.09
CA SER A 801 2.56 2.31 11.37
C SER A 801 2.46 2.60 9.89
N GLU A 802 3.32 3.49 9.40
CA GLU A 802 4.00 3.20 8.13
C GLU A 802 4.60 1.78 8.20
N PRO A 803 4.73 1.06 7.06
CA PRO A 803 5.45 -0.21 7.02
C PRO A 803 6.80 -0.04 7.73
N PRO A 804 7.25 -1.05 8.50
CA PRO A 804 8.30 -0.90 9.51
C PRO A 804 9.46 -0.03 9.01
N ARG A 805 9.53 1.23 9.50
CA ARG A 805 10.49 2.21 9.02
C ARG A 805 11.92 1.70 9.20
N THR A 806 12.51 1.19 8.14
CA THR A 806 13.94 1.39 7.91
C THR A 806 14.16 2.90 7.81
N PRO A 807 15.19 3.47 8.48
CA PRO A 807 15.42 4.91 8.47
C PRO A 807 15.53 5.45 7.03
N PRO A 808 14.96 6.62 6.73
CA PRO A 808 14.99 7.14 5.37
C PRO A 808 16.43 7.30 4.90
N ARG A 809 16.76 6.70 3.74
CA ARG A 809 17.98 7.09 3.02
C ARG A 809 17.94 8.60 2.82
N ARG A 810 19.03 9.30 3.16
CA ARG A 810 19.32 10.57 2.48
C ARG A 810 19.25 10.27 0.99
N GLY A 811 18.42 11.02 0.25
CA GLY A 811 18.35 10.89 -1.20
C GLY A 811 19.77 10.99 -1.76
N THR A 812 20.13 10.05 -2.64
CA THR A 812 21.38 10.15 -3.38
C THR A 812 21.40 11.48 -4.13
N ILE A 813 22.37 12.31 -3.78
CA ILE A 813 22.78 13.45 -4.60
C ILE A 813 23.34 12.86 -5.91
N VAL A 814 22.52 12.87 -6.97
CA VAL A 814 22.80 13.29 -8.37
C VAL A 814 21.45 13.37 -9.08
#